data_AF-A0AAU1XB64-F1
#
_entry.id   AF-A0AAU1XB64-F1
#
_cell.length_a   1.000
_cell.length_b   1.000
_cell.length_c   1.000
_cell.angle_alpha   90.00
_cell.angle_beta   90.00
_cell.angle_gamma   90.00
#
_symmetry.space_group_name_H-M   'P 1'
#
loop_
_entity.id
_entity.type
_entity.pdbx_description
1 polymer ?
#
loop_
_entity_poly.entity_id
_entity_poly.type
_entity_poly.pdbx_seq_one_letter_code
_entity_poly.pdbx_strand_id
1 'polypeptide(L)'
;MDPRGVRRDDIAVVGMACRFPGARDVNQYWRLLTAPRTQFSTIPESRWRMTAFLGDSLRDTSSAYTDTMALLPDVGHFDAAHYGIPPRRARAMDPQHRLLIDLAREAIQDAGWEADGFDREETSVITALTESGYRELSTMQIRMRQLTGGEFGARAADPQWPETVRAVDGLHGTSVAGLLLNMGPNTISSVFDLHGESYALDSACSGGLMAVANAVHALRAGRSRIALAGGAQLILAPDLLVGLCRIGALSRSGRCLPFGARADGFVLGEGAGVLVLRPLADALAAADRVYAVIRGVGTANDGTVHGGMYPRAAGQLRALRRAYRDADLPPDAVGYLEAHGTGTTVGDPVELDVLRELRGERAAPAHLGAVKAVIGHSLNSAGMAGLIKSVLAVQRGVIPPQPEFDLADRSALDAARLTVATEPVPWPEDGRPRRAGVSAFGFGGTGVHVVVEECAAPARPAPSGGPHHLVLSARDRAGLARYARELAHTLTEDRPPLDAVADTLARRAPLTERLDVVVQDAADAVARLTTAAEAVEAGRTGEPGPGGEAGPGGEARPGPRPLTERVPPCTLPPSPLAPRRHWVVDESARELPDRAGPAAPPGAAPAVPLEVPPVAPPRPDGPSAAAVVLEEVSRTGVFPLSDLSERMTLVTDLGFDSLMLQELEVGIGRRVPGFRAEELFSPDLTVGRLIALVDPDRAEPAPPAQPPPREALPEWGAGTASVDDFPEVGRFEERLGAIADSGAQYPYFRVHEGNIRDTTVIGGRPYLSFGSYNYLGISGHPAVNEAAHRAVDRYGTSVSASRVLSGERELMVRLERALAEFLGVGDCLTLVSGHATNVTAIGHLVGAQDLVVHDALAHDSILQGCALSGAARRPFAHNDIGQLEHMLRLNRSRFRRVLIAVEGAYSMDGDLVDLPAVIELKKRYGALLMVDEAHSIGTVGEHGRGVGEFFGVERSDVDLWMGTLSKAFASCGGYLGGSARMVRWLRHTLPGFVYSVGLTPANAAAALAATELIAAEPHRVRALRRNARLFLGLAASAGLATGSSADTPIVPCILGDSARTLRVAGGLFDRGIIADPIVHPAVEDGLSRLRFFLTSEHREDDIRRAVSVLAEEVASTGH
;
A
#
# COMPACT_ATOMS: atom_id res chain seq x y z
N MET A 1 9.21 15.65 38.97
CA MET A 1 9.37 16.64 37.89
C MET A 1 10.76 17.22 37.98
N ASP A 2 11.50 17.26 36.87
CA ASP A 2 12.73 18.04 36.76
C ASP A 2 12.39 19.52 37.04
N PRO A 3 13.17 20.26 37.85
CA PRO A 3 12.97 21.69 38.10
C PRO A 3 12.93 22.57 36.82
N ARG A 4 13.27 22.02 35.64
CA ARG A 4 13.16 22.67 34.32
C ARG A 4 11.87 22.37 33.54
N GLY A 5 10.95 21.56 34.09
CA GLY A 5 9.68 21.22 33.42
C GLY A 5 9.79 20.23 32.24
N VAL A 6 10.96 19.64 32.00
CA VAL A 6 11.22 18.71 30.88
C VAL A 6 10.52 17.37 31.11
N ARG A 7 9.63 16.95 30.19
CA ARG A 7 9.14 15.56 30.15
C ARG A 7 10.12 14.70 29.37
N ARG A 8 10.31 13.45 29.79
CA ARG A 8 11.22 12.49 29.13
C ARG A 8 10.85 12.22 27.66
N ASP A 9 9.60 12.50 27.30
CA ASP A 9 9.01 12.20 25.98
C ASP A 9 8.90 13.44 25.07
N ASP A 10 9.38 14.61 25.50
CA ASP A 10 9.35 15.82 24.67
C ASP A 10 10.38 15.75 23.52
N ILE A 11 10.01 16.20 22.32
CA ILE A 11 10.85 16.12 21.12
C ILE A 11 11.26 17.52 20.66
N ALA A 12 12.56 17.78 20.53
CA ALA A 12 13.12 19.02 20.05
C ALA A 12 13.20 19.05 18.51
N VAL A 13 12.87 20.19 17.92
CA VAL A 13 13.24 20.55 16.55
C VAL A 13 14.61 21.22 16.60
N VAL A 14 15.63 20.55 16.08
CA VAL A 14 17.04 21.02 16.20
C VAL A 14 17.61 21.58 14.90
N GLY A 15 17.00 21.25 13.76
CA GLY A 15 17.34 21.80 12.44
C GLY A 15 16.17 21.71 11.48
N MET A 16 16.14 22.56 10.47
CA MET A 16 15.10 22.52 9.44
C MET A 16 15.56 23.11 8.10
N ALA A 17 14.93 22.66 7.02
CA ALA A 17 15.08 23.24 5.70
C ALA A 17 13.77 23.17 4.91
N CYS A 18 13.59 24.11 3.98
CA CYS A 18 12.41 24.14 3.12
C CYS A 18 12.64 24.80 1.76
N ARG A 19 11.77 24.44 0.81
CA ARG A 19 11.53 25.14 -0.45
C ARG A 19 10.04 25.36 -0.63
N PHE A 20 9.64 26.60 -0.78
CA PHE A 20 8.27 26.99 -1.13
C PHE A 20 8.30 28.07 -2.23
N PRO A 21 7.21 28.24 -2.99
CA PRO A 21 7.09 29.34 -3.94
C PRO A 21 7.48 30.67 -3.29
N GLY A 22 8.35 31.45 -3.94
CA GLY A 22 8.88 32.71 -3.41
C GLY A 22 9.93 32.60 -2.29
N ALA A 23 10.28 31.38 -1.85
CA ALA A 23 11.21 31.17 -0.76
C ALA A 23 12.07 29.91 -0.96
N ARG A 24 13.34 30.11 -1.27
CA ARG A 24 14.27 29.00 -1.48
C ARG A 24 14.95 28.53 -0.19
N ASP A 25 14.70 29.13 0.97
CA ASP A 25 15.35 28.75 2.22
C ASP A 25 14.53 29.28 3.40
N VAL A 26 14.89 28.87 4.61
CA VAL A 26 14.17 29.23 5.84
C VAL A 26 14.16 30.74 6.09
N ASN A 27 15.28 31.45 5.81
CA ASN A 27 15.37 32.89 5.97
C ASN A 27 14.44 33.64 5.01
N GLN A 28 14.42 33.23 3.73
CA GLN A 28 13.49 33.78 2.75
C GLN A 28 12.04 33.44 3.07
N TYR A 29 11.79 32.23 3.56
CA TYR A 29 10.44 31.82 3.94
C TYR A 29 9.92 32.67 5.11
N TRP A 30 10.73 32.89 6.14
CA TRP A 30 10.37 33.79 7.24
C TRP A 30 10.04 35.21 6.74
N ARG A 31 10.89 35.79 5.88
CA ARG A 31 10.64 37.12 5.31
C ARG A 31 9.35 37.17 4.47
N LEU A 32 9.09 36.12 3.69
CA LEU A 32 7.83 35.98 2.97
C LEU A 32 6.64 35.88 3.92
N LEU A 33 6.77 35.17 5.04
CA LEU A 33 5.69 35.03 6.03
C LEU A 33 5.39 36.33 6.78
N THR A 34 6.40 37.16 7.06
CA THR A 34 6.22 38.46 7.74
C THR A 34 5.82 39.60 6.80
N ALA A 35 6.04 39.43 5.49
CA ALA A 35 5.60 40.36 4.45
C ALA A 35 4.89 39.57 3.33
N PRO A 36 3.68 39.04 3.61
CA PRO A 36 3.03 38.01 2.79
C PRO A 36 2.65 38.56 1.43
N ARG A 37 3.23 37.96 0.39
CA ARG A 37 2.90 38.20 -1.01
C ARG A 37 2.50 36.89 -1.65
N THR A 38 1.32 36.84 -2.27
CA THR A 38 0.83 35.66 -2.99
C THR A 38 1.82 35.22 -4.06
N GLN A 39 2.13 33.93 -4.10
CA GLN A 39 3.08 33.32 -5.03
C GLN A 39 2.36 32.49 -6.09
N PHE A 40 1.26 33.02 -6.62
CA PHE A 40 0.42 32.36 -7.63
C PHE A 40 0.74 32.95 -8.99
N SER A 41 0.90 32.10 -9.99
CA SER A 41 1.17 32.50 -11.37
C SER A 41 0.57 31.52 -12.36
N THR A 42 0.43 31.94 -13.61
CA THR A 42 0.12 31.02 -14.71
C THR A 42 1.18 29.92 -14.82
N ILE A 43 0.75 28.69 -15.11
CA ILE A 43 1.63 27.55 -15.34
C ILE A 43 2.48 27.82 -16.59
N PRO A 44 3.82 27.76 -16.50
CA PRO A 44 4.68 28.03 -17.64
C PRO A 44 4.70 26.83 -18.62
N GLU A 45 4.85 27.13 -19.91
CA GLU A 45 4.96 26.15 -21.01
C GLU A 45 6.12 25.14 -20.84
N SER A 46 7.10 25.48 -20.00
CA SER A 46 8.19 24.57 -19.61
C SER A 46 7.71 23.38 -18.78
N ARG A 47 6.58 23.48 -18.08
CA ARG A 47 5.95 22.35 -17.36
C ARG A 47 5.14 21.50 -18.35
N TRP A 48 4.07 22.07 -18.89
CA TRP A 48 3.26 21.49 -19.96
C TRP A 48 2.49 22.60 -20.69
N ARG A 49 2.01 22.31 -21.90
CA ARG A 49 1.25 23.27 -22.71
C ARG A 49 -0.18 23.37 -22.22
N MET A 50 -0.54 24.47 -21.56
CA MET A 50 -1.88 24.63 -20.98
C MET A 50 -2.99 24.74 -22.02
N THR A 51 -2.66 25.20 -23.24
CA THR A 51 -3.62 25.31 -24.34
C THR A 51 -4.31 23.99 -24.71
N ALA A 52 -3.69 22.85 -24.42
CA ALA A 52 -4.26 21.52 -24.66
C ALA A 52 -5.30 21.08 -23.61
N PHE A 53 -5.31 21.72 -22.44
CA PHE A 53 -6.11 21.31 -21.28
C PHE A 53 -7.06 22.40 -20.79
N LEU A 54 -6.82 23.66 -21.12
CA LEU A 54 -7.64 24.77 -20.62
C LEU A 54 -9.05 24.74 -21.25
N GLY A 55 -10.08 24.62 -20.43
CA GLY A 55 -11.46 24.66 -20.89
C GLY A 55 -12.48 24.73 -19.74
N ASP A 56 -13.52 25.54 -19.93
CA ASP A 56 -14.61 25.71 -18.95
C ASP A 56 -15.69 24.62 -19.03
N SER A 57 -15.64 23.78 -20.06
CA SER A 57 -16.64 22.74 -20.28
C SER A 57 -16.45 21.58 -19.30
N LEU A 58 -17.38 21.45 -18.35
CA LEU A 58 -17.46 20.27 -17.49
C LEU A 58 -17.76 18.96 -18.25
N ARG A 59 -18.13 19.03 -19.55
CA ARG A 59 -18.35 17.84 -20.39
C ARG A 59 -17.06 17.26 -20.96
N ASP A 60 -16.05 18.08 -21.20
CA ASP A 60 -14.75 17.60 -21.66
C ASP A 60 -14.02 17.01 -20.46
N THR A 61 -13.92 15.70 -20.32
CA THR A 61 -13.37 15.05 -19.10
C THR A 61 -11.88 15.28 -18.89
N SER A 62 -11.17 15.84 -19.86
CA SER A 62 -9.71 16.04 -19.84
C SER A 62 -9.31 17.51 -19.68
N SER A 63 -10.26 18.42 -19.44
CA SER A 63 -9.98 19.84 -19.28
C SER A 63 -9.86 20.30 -17.81
N ALA A 64 -9.03 21.32 -17.61
CA ALA A 64 -8.89 22.12 -16.41
C ALA A 64 -9.46 23.53 -16.66
N TYR A 65 -10.21 24.08 -15.71
CA TYR A 65 -10.79 25.44 -15.83
C TYR A 65 -9.86 26.55 -15.34
N THR A 66 -8.68 26.21 -14.84
CA THR A 66 -7.69 27.18 -14.35
C THR A 66 -6.30 26.78 -14.80
N ASP A 67 -5.47 27.80 -15.04
CA ASP A 67 -4.06 27.72 -15.38
C ASP A 67 -3.17 28.28 -14.27
N THR A 68 -3.73 28.60 -13.10
CA THR A 68 -3.04 29.28 -12.02
C THR A 68 -2.57 28.30 -10.95
N MET A 69 -1.27 28.33 -10.62
CA MET A 69 -0.63 27.48 -9.60
C MET A 69 0.45 28.24 -8.83
N ALA A 70 0.89 27.68 -7.70
CA ALA A 70 2.05 28.13 -6.96
C ALA A 70 3.24 27.19 -7.17
N LEU A 71 4.16 27.53 -8.08
CA LEU A 71 5.19 26.60 -8.56
C LEU A 71 6.58 26.91 -8.00
N LEU A 72 7.38 25.87 -7.80
CA LEU A 72 8.81 26.00 -7.58
C LEU A 72 9.55 26.23 -8.90
N PRO A 73 10.51 27.15 -8.96
CA PRO A 73 11.39 27.27 -10.11
C PRO A 73 12.40 26.10 -10.16
N ASP A 74 12.98 25.87 -11.32
CA ASP A 74 14.20 25.07 -11.50
C ASP A 74 14.20 23.63 -10.95
N VAL A 75 13.03 22.98 -10.85
CA VAL A 75 12.88 21.59 -10.32
C VAL A 75 13.70 20.53 -11.06
N GLY A 76 14.24 20.85 -12.23
CA GLY A 76 15.16 19.97 -12.96
C GLY A 76 16.62 20.03 -12.49
N HIS A 77 17.01 20.99 -11.64
CA HIS A 77 18.41 21.22 -11.25
C HIS A 77 18.80 20.46 -9.98
N PHE A 78 19.95 19.78 -10.01
CA PHE A 78 20.49 19.02 -8.87
C PHE A 78 22.01 18.83 -9.01
N ASP A 79 22.79 18.97 -7.92
CA ASP A 79 24.26 18.74 -7.95
C ASP A 79 24.58 17.26 -7.67
N ALA A 80 24.27 16.40 -8.65
CA ALA A 80 24.46 14.95 -8.51
C ALA A 80 25.91 14.56 -8.18
N ALA A 81 26.89 15.32 -8.69
CA ALA A 81 28.31 15.05 -8.45
C ALA A 81 28.71 15.29 -6.99
N HIS A 82 28.11 16.29 -6.32
CA HIS A 82 28.35 16.52 -4.90
C HIS A 82 27.94 15.32 -4.04
N TYR A 83 26.81 14.67 -4.36
CA TYR A 83 26.28 13.53 -3.62
C TYR A 83 26.79 12.16 -4.10
N GLY A 84 27.76 12.12 -5.01
CA GLY A 84 28.26 10.86 -5.58
C GLY A 84 27.24 10.10 -6.44
N ILE A 85 26.22 10.79 -6.96
CA ILE A 85 25.18 10.21 -7.79
C ILE A 85 25.58 10.35 -9.27
N PRO A 86 25.68 9.25 -10.05
CA PRO A 86 26.00 9.33 -11.46
C PRO A 86 24.97 10.17 -12.25
N PRO A 87 25.38 11.02 -13.21
CA PRO A 87 24.45 11.89 -13.95
C PRO A 87 23.28 11.17 -14.62
N ARG A 88 23.52 9.96 -15.15
CA ARG A 88 22.48 9.11 -15.75
C ARG A 88 21.46 8.62 -14.71
N ARG A 89 21.89 8.34 -13.48
CA ARG A 89 20.98 8.00 -12.37
C ARG A 89 20.18 9.23 -11.96
N ALA A 90 20.84 10.39 -11.80
CA ALA A 90 20.17 11.65 -11.43
C ALA A 90 19.10 12.09 -12.46
N ARG A 91 19.35 11.88 -13.75
CA ARG A 91 18.37 12.14 -14.82
C ARG A 91 17.10 11.30 -14.69
N ALA A 92 17.20 10.08 -14.18
CA ALA A 92 16.07 9.17 -14.02
C ALA A 92 15.42 9.23 -12.62
N MET A 93 16.03 9.96 -11.68
CA MET A 93 15.47 10.17 -10.33
C MET A 93 14.33 11.18 -10.38
N ASP A 94 13.24 10.88 -9.69
CA ASP A 94 12.17 11.86 -9.45
C ASP A 94 12.77 13.16 -8.85
N PRO A 95 12.45 14.34 -9.40
CA PRO A 95 12.80 15.64 -8.82
C PRO A 95 12.47 15.79 -7.33
N GLN A 96 11.41 15.15 -6.83
CA GLN A 96 11.05 15.17 -5.42
C GLN A 96 12.12 14.50 -4.55
N HIS A 97 12.71 13.39 -5.02
CA HIS A 97 13.82 12.73 -4.31
C HIS A 97 15.05 13.64 -4.25
N ARG A 98 15.38 14.29 -5.37
CA ARG A 98 16.52 15.22 -5.48
C ARG A 98 16.36 16.41 -4.54
N LEU A 99 15.16 17.00 -4.53
CA LEU A 99 14.80 18.08 -3.63
C LEU A 99 14.91 17.67 -2.15
N LEU A 100 14.43 16.48 -1.79
CA LEU A 100 14.53 15.98 -0.42
C LEU A 100 15.99 15.72 0.01
N ILE A 101 16.86 15.28 -0.90
CA ILE A 101 18.31 15.11 -0.62
C ILE A 101 18.95 16.46 -0.31
N ASP A 102 18.67 17.49 -1.12
CA ASP A 102 19.16 18.84 -0.85
C ASP A 102 18.64 19.36 0.50
N LEU A 103 17.35 19.20 0.77
CA LEU A 103 16.75 19.65 2.04
C LEU A 103 17.27 18.88 3.26
N ALA A 104 17.55 17.58 3.13
CA ALA A 104 18.15 16.81 4.22
C ALA A 104 19.54 17.33 4.58
N ARG A 105 20.40 17.60 3.57
CA ARG A 105 21.71 18.24 3.79
C ARG A 105 21.55 19.57 4.49
N GLU A 106 20.65 20.41 4.00
CA GLU A 106 20.46 21.77 4.52
C GLU A 106 19.90 21.78 5.94
N ALA A 107 19.02 20.84 6.28
CA ALA A 107 18.51 20.70 7.64
C ALA A 107 19.61 20.21 8.60
N ILE A 108 20.52 19.33 8.14
CA ILE A 108 21.72 18.92 8.89
C ILE A 108 22.71 20.09 9.06
N GLN A 109 22.87 20.93 8.01
CA GLN A 109 23.67 22.16 8.11
C GLN A 109 23.07 23.15 9.10
N ASP A 110 21.76 23.32 9.09
CA ASP A 110 21.03 24.21 9.99
C ASP A 110 21.10 23.74 11.46
N ALA A 111 21.12 22.42 11.70
CA ALA A 111 21.41 21.84 13.00
C ALA A 111 22.87 22.06 13.46
N GLY A 112 23.78 22.46 12.55
CA GLY A 112 25.19 22.66 12.83
C GLY A 112 26.01 21.37 12.90
N TRP A 113 25.53 20.28 12.32
CA TRP A 113 26.13 18.94 12.45
C TRP A 113 27.04 18.51 11.30
N GLU A 114 27.12 19.29 10.22
CA GLU A 114 27.81 18.86 8.98
C GLU A 114 29.30 18.54 9.21
N ALA A 115 30.06 19.39 9.91
CA ALA A 115 31.46 19.12 10.24
C ALA A 115 31.67 18.42 11.59
N ASP A 116 30.77 18.65 12.55
CA ASP A 116 30.91 18.15 13.93
C ASP A 116 30.44 16.69 14.08
N GLY A 117 29.68 16.17 13.11
CA GLY A 117 29.12 14.83 13.12
C GLY A 117 27.86 14.70 14.00
N PHE A 118 27.14 13.59 13.81
CA PHE A 118 25.95 13.20 14.57
C PHE A 118 25.79 11.68 14.50
N ASP A 119 24.87 11.12 15.29
CA ASP A 119 24.62 9.68 15.34
C ASP A 119 23.95 9.18 14.05
N ARG A 120 24.73 8.58 13.16
CA ARG A 120 24.25 8.04 11.87
C ARG A 120 23.57 6.68 12.00
N GLU A 121 23.98 5.87 12.97
CA GLU A 121 23.48 4.51 13.18
C GLU A 121 22.00 4.52 13.56
N GLU A 122 21.61 5.42 14.47
CA GLU A 122 20.22 5.51 14.96
C GLU A 122 19.46 6.72 14.38
N THR A 123 19.87 7.23 13.21
CA THR A 123 19.12 8.26 12.46
C THR A 123 18.15 7.62 11.47
N SER A 124 16.86 7.93 11.62
CA SER A 124 15.78 7.50 10.71
C SER A 124 15.37 8.60 9.72
N VAL A 125 14.82 8.22 8.57
CA VAL A 125 14.33 9.11 7.51
C VAL A 125 12.89 8.76 7.15
N ILE A 126 11.95 9.64 7.50
CA ILE A 126 10.51 9.42 7.31
C ILE A 126 9.95 10.56 6.48
N THR A 127 9.49 10.27 5.27
CA THR A 127 9.01 11.30 4.33
C THR A 127 7.61 11.03 3.82
N ALA A 128 6.83 12.08 3.56
CA ALA A 128 5.57 11.99 2.84
C ALA A 128 5.78 12.21 1.34
N LEU A 129 5.33 11.24 0.53
CA LEU A 129 5.35 11.24 -0.93
C LEU A 129 4.11 10.49 -1.44
N THR A 130 3.30 11.11 -2.31
CA THR A 130 1.98 10.59 -2.72
C THR A 130 1.98 10.11 -4.16
N GLU A 131 2.49 10.92 -5.09
CA GLU A 131 2.49 10.61 -6.52
C GLU A 131 3.81 11.03 -7.19
N SER A 132 4.04 10.52 -8.40
CA SER A 132 5.18 10.86 -9.24
C SER A 132 4.72 11.21 -10.65
N GLY A 133 4.47 12.50 -10.91
CA GLY A 133 4.27 12.98 -12.29
C GLY A 133 5.53 12.76 -13.16
N TYR A 134 6.70 12.64 -12.54
CA TYR A 134 7.92 12.29 -13.26
C TYR A 134 7.89 10.87 -13.83
N ARG A 135 7.24 9.93 -13.14
CA ARG A 135 7.03 8.57 -13.62
C ARG A 135 6.12 8.57 -14.85
N GLU A 136 5.08 9.40 -14.87
CA GLU A 136 4.18 9.53 -16.02
C GLU A 136 4.94 10.02 -17.26
N LEU A 137 5.74 11.08 -17.11
CA LEU A 137 6.63 11.56 -18.16
C LEU A 137 7.63 10.49 -18.60
N SER A 138 8.33 9.87 -17.66
CA SER A 138 9.42 8.91 -17.95
C SER A 138 8.93 7.60 -18.58
N THR A 139 7.66 7.26 -18.42
CA THR A 139 7.06 6.04 -18.99
C THR A 139 6.26 6.31 -20.26
N MET A 140 6.29 7.55 -20.79
CA MET A 140 5.47 7.96 -21.92
C MET A 140 5.68 7.10 -23.18
N GLN A 141 6.92 6.69 -23.48
CA GLN A 141 7.18 5.79 -24.60
C GLN A 141 6.45 4.43 -24.47
N ILE A 142 6.29 3.93 -23.25
CA ILE A 142 5.55 2.69 -22.98
C ILE A 142 4.06 2.93 -23.21
N ARG A 143 3.51 4.03 -22.67
CA ARG A 143 2.10 4.39 -22.85
C ARG A 143 1.73 4.58 -24.33
N MET A 144 2.61 5.19 -25.12
CA MET A 144 2.41 5.33 -26.57
C MET A 144 2.44 4.00 -27.32
N ARG A 145 3.28 3.03 -26.90
CA ARG A 145 3.24 1.68 -27.45
C ARG A 145 1.92 0.99 -27.17
N GLN A 146 1.38 1.14 -25.96
CA GLN A 146 0.09 0.56 -25.59
C GLN A 146 -1.04 1.17 -26.42
N LEU A 147 -1.06 2.50 -26.54
CA LEU A 147 -2.04 3.23 -27.35
C LEU A 147 -1.99 2.81 -28.83
N THR A 148 -0.81 2.81 -29.43
CA THR A 148 -0.64 2.41 -30.84
C THR A 148 -0.80 0.91 -31.08
N GLY A 149 -0.60 0.09 -30.03
CA GLY A 149 -0.87 -1.34 -30.03
C GLY A 149 -2.36 -1.71 -30.07
N GLY A 150 -3.25 -0.73 -29.86
CA GLY A 150 -4.71 -0.94 -29.82
C GLY A 150 -5.23 -1.39 -28.45
N GLU A 151 -4.44 -1.25 -27.37
CA GLU A 151 -4.88 -1.62 -26.02
C GLU A 151 -6.02 -0.73 -25.50
N PHE A 152 -6.13 0.50 -26.02
CA PHE A 152 -7.12 1.49 -25.58
C PHE A 152 -8.11 1.91 -26.69
N GLY A 153 -8.21 1.12 -27.78
CA GLY A 153 -9.11 1.42 -28.89
C GLY A 153 -8.61 0.92 -30.25
N ALA A 154 -9.02 1.61 -31.33
CA ALA A 154 -8.58 1.27 -32.68
C ALA A 154 -7.06 1.35 -32.79
N ARG A 155 -6.44 0.32 -33.37
CA ARG A 155 -4.99 0.31 -33.62
C ARG A 155 -4.64 1.50 -34.50
N ALA A 156 -3.82 2.41 -33.97
CA ALA A 156 -3.32 3.52 -34.76
C ALA A 156 -2.47 2.94 -35.90
N ALA A 157 -2.87 3.24 -37.14
CA ALA A 157 -2.18 2.76 -38.34
C ALA A 157 -0.80 3.42 -38.55
N ASP A 158 -0.46 4.42 -37.74
CA ASP A 158 0.69 5.29 -37.92
C ASP A 158 2.00 4.64 -37.40
N PRO A 159 2.95 4.28 -38.29
CA PRO A 159 4.26 3.77 -37.91
C PRO A 159 5.19 4.83 -37.28
N GLN A 160 4.78 6.10 -37.19
CA GLN A 160 5.63 7.22 -36.76
C GLN A 160 5.49 7.62 -35.28
N TRP A 161 4.69 6.93 -34.47
CA TRP A 161 4.58 7.26 -33.03
C TRP A 161 5.91 7.34 -32.26
N PRO A 162 6.98 6.57 -32.57
CA PRO A 162 8.26 6.73 -31.88
C PRO A 162 8.84 8.12 -32.08
N GLU A 163 8.58 8.75 -33.23
CA GLU A 163 9.03 10.10 -33.55
C GLU A 163 8.27 11.14 -32.71
N THR A 164 6.99 10.90 -32.41
CA THR A 164 6.14 11.78 -31.59
C THR A 164 6.65 11.91 -30.15
N VAL A 165 7.23 10.86 -29.58
CA VAL A 165 7.75 10.83 -28.20
C VAL A 165 9.26 10.67 -28.10
N ARG A 166 9.99 10.87 -29.20
CA ARG A 166 11.47 10.75 -29.26
C ARG A 166 12.20 11.64 -28.26
N ALA A 167 11.57 12.76 -27.89
CA ALA A 167 12.09 13.72 -26.93
C ALA A 167 12.12 13.17 -25.50
N VAL A 168 11.33 12.14 -25.20
CA VAL A 168 11.32 11.49 -23.88
C VAL A 168 12.32 10.36 -23.90
N ASP A 169 13.22 10.29 -22.94
CA ASP A 169 14.11 9.14 -22.78
C ASP A 169 13.34 7.82 -22.55
N GLY A 170 13.87 6.72 -23.08
CA GLY A 170 13.41 5.38 -22.71
C GLY A 170 13.86 4.97 -21.31
N LEU A 171 13.14 4.02 -20.70
CA LEU A 171 13.57 3.44 -19.43
C LEU A 171 14.92 2.71 -19.56
N HIS A 172 15.76 2.86 -18.55
CA HIS A 172 17.04 2.15 -18.42
C HIS A 172 17.19 1.56 -17.01
N GLY A 173 18.28 0.83 -16.75
CA GLY A 173 18.44 0.03 -15.53
C GLY A 173 18.37 0.78 -14.19
N THR A 174 18.48 2.12 -14.19
CA THR A 174 18.33 2.95 -12.98
C THR A 174 16.97 3.63 -12.88
N SER A 175 16.11 3.54 -13.90
CA SER A 175 14.84 4.27 -13.95
C SER A 175 13.83 3.75 -12.93
N VAL A 176 13.76 2.43 -12.70
CA VAL A 176 12.82 1.86 -11.72
C VAL A 176 13.11 2.43 -10.32
N ALA A 177 14.35 2.33 -9.84
CA ALA A 177 14.73 2.89 -8.54
C ALA A 177 14.59 4.42 -8.49
N GLY A 178 14.79 5.11 -9.62
CA GLY A 178 14.62 6.56 -9.68
C GLY A 178 13.17 7.03 -9.48
N LEU A 179 12.18 6.18 -9.83
CA LEU A 179 10.75 6.52 -9.88
C LEU A 179 9.91 5.92 -8.74
N LEU A 180 10.46 5.02 -7.93
CA LEU A 180 9.76 4.46 -6.78
C LEU A 180 9.79 5.45 -5.60
N LEU A 181 8.64 5.82 -5.06
CA LEU A 181 8.53 6.85 -4.00
C LEU A 181 9.29 6.47 -2.71
N ASN A 182 9.36 5.18 -2.36
CA ASN A 182 10.17 4.74 -1.21
C ASN A 182 11.67 5.03 -1.39
N MET A 183 12.14 5.24 -2.62
CA MET A 183 13.54 5.55 -2.90
C MET A 183 13.91 7.00 -2.56
N GLY A 184 12.94 7.90 -2.37
CA GLY A 184 13.20 9.24 -1.83
C GLY A 184 13.95 9.18 -0.48
N PRO A 185 13.32 8.67 0.59
CA PRO A 185 13.95 8.53 1.89
C PRO A 185 15.14 7.56 1.86
N ASN A 186 15.06 6.44 1.13
CA ASN A 186 16.18 5.49 1.05
C ASN A 186 17.42 6.07 0.37
N THR A 187 17.26 6.98 -0.58
CA THR A 187 18.42 7.65 -1.20
C THR A 187 19.02 8.68 -0.26
N ILE A 188 18.23 9.37 0.57
CA ILE A 188 18.76 10.22 1.66
C ILE A 188 19.60 9.35 2.60
N SER A 189 19.05 8.24 3.09
CA SER A 189 19.77 7.30 3.96
C SER A 189 21.06 6.79 3.31
N SER A 190 21.02 6.46 2.02
CA SER A 190 22.21 6.02 1.28
C SER A 190 23.25 7.13 1.07
N VAL A 191 22.83 8.38 0.84
CA VAL A 191 23.74 9.51 0.56
C VAL A 191 24.41 9.99 1.84
N PHE A 192 23.69 10.00 2.95
CA PHE A 192 24.19 10.47 4.25
C PHE A 192 24.58 9.32 5.18
N ASP A 193 24.62 8.08 4.68
CA ASP A 193 25.04 6.89 5.43
C ASP A 193 24.27 6.75 6.75
N LEU A 194 22.94 6.68 6.68
CA LEU A 194 22.03 6.61 7.83
C LEU A 194 21.44 5.21 7.92
N HIS A 195 21.43 4.62 9.12
CA HIS A 195 21.09 3.20 9.32
C HIS A 195 19.77 2.95 10.08
N GLY A 196 19.03 4.00 10.42
CA GLY A 196 17.71 3.89 11.03
C GLY A 196 16.59 3.56 10.03
N GLU A 197 15.34 3.69 10.49
CA GLU A 197 14.15 3.42 9.68
C GLU A 197 14.05 4.37 8.49
N SER A 198 13.75 3.86 7.30
CA SER A 198 13.74 4.66 6.08
C SER A 198 12.56 4.29 5.19
N TYR A 199 11.55 5.15 5.12
CA TYR A 199 10.32 4.86 4.36
C TYR A 199 9.51 6.10 3.97
N ALA A 200 8.71 5.93 2.91
CA ALA A 200 7.75 6.91 2.46
C ALA A 200 6.32 6.52 2.89
N LEU A 201 5.47 7.51 3.18
CA LEU A 201 4.06 7.31 3.52
C LEU A 201 3.15 8.26 2.75
N ASP A 202 1.86 7.92 2.71
CA ASP A 202 0.82 8.74 2.10
C ASP A 202 -0.40 8.82 3.02
N SER A 203 -0.79 10.05 3.35
CA SER A 203 -2.06 10.37 4.02
C SER A 203 -2.64 11.66 3.43
N ALA A 204 -2.48 11.80 2.10
CA ALA A 204 -2.88 12.97 1.34
C ALA A 204 -2.31 14.26 1.95
N CYS A 205 -3.13 15.31 2.06
CA CYS A 205 -2.74 16.64 2.54
C CYS A 205 -2.18 16.67 3.98
N SER A 206 -2.39 15.61 4.77
CA SER A 206 -1.83 15.46 6.12
C SER A 206 -0.46 14.79 6.16
N GLY A 207 0.05 14.33 5.02
CA GLY A 207 1.28 13.53 4.87
C GLY A 207 2.48 14.03 5.68
N GLY A 208 2.88 15.29 5.50
CA GLY A 208 4.06 15.85 6.16
C GLY A 208 3.94 15.86 7.69
N LEU A 209 2.75 16.21 8.22
CA LEU A 209 2.53 16.11 9.67
C LEU A 209 2.45 14.65 10.13
N MET A 210 1.95 13.73 9.30
CA MET A 210 1.98 12.29 9.61
C MET A 210 3.41 11.74 9.65
N ALA A 211 4.30 12.20 8.77
CA ALA A 211 5.72 11.87 8.82
C ALA A 211 6.38 12.35 10.12
N VAL A 212 6.08 13.57 10.54
CA VAL A 212 6.51 14.11 11.84
C VAL A 212 5.89 13.33 13.00
N ALA A 213 4.61 12.97 12.94
CA ALA A 213 3.95 12.16 13.96
C ALA A 213 4.64 10.81 14.15
N ASN A 214 4.94 10.12 13.05
CA ASN A 214 5.64 8.85 13.07
C ASN A 214 7.08 8.99 13.60
N ALA A 215 7.78 10.06 13.25
CA ALA A 215 9.09 10.36 13.81
C ALA A 215 9.03 10.60 15.33
N VAL A 216 8.07 11.37 15.81
CA VAL A 216 7.84 11.58 17.25
C VAL A 216 7.58 10.25 17.96
N HIS A 217 6.73 9.39 17.41
CA HIS A 217 6.46 8.07 17.97
C HIS A 217 7.71 7.17 17.97
N ALA A 218 8.53 7.18 16.91
CA ALA A 218 9.76 6.40 16.83
C ALA A 218 10.81 6.86 17.86
N LEU A 219 11.00 8.17 18.02
CA LEU A 219 11.92 8.76 18.99
C LEU A 219 11.48 8.46 20.43
N ARG A 220 10.19 8.64 20.74
CA ARG A 220 9.63 8.34 22.08
C ARG A 220 9.73 6.85 22.43
N ALA A 221 9.57 5.97 21.44
CA ALA A 221 9.71 4.53 21.62
C ALA A 221 11.17 4.05 21.72
N GLY A 222 12.15 4.93 21.49
CA GLY A 222 13.57 4.56 21.45
C GLY A 222 13.96 3.67 20.26
N ARG A 223 13.15 3.66 19.18
CA ARG A 223 13.50 2.99 17.90
C ARG A 223 14.47 3.82 17.06
N SER A 224 14.57 5.11 17.35
CA SER A 224 15.48 6.07 16.72
C SER A 224 15.99 7.04 17.77
N ARG A 225 17.19 7.59 17.59
CA ARG A 225 17.70 8.72 18.39
C ARG A 225 17.55 10.05 17.70
N ILE A 226 17.61 10.02 16.37
CA ILE A 226 17.44 11.19 15.50
C ILE A 226 16.47 10.79 14.39
N ALA A 227 15.62 11.73 13.97
CA ALA A 227 14.76 11.53 12.81
C ALA A 227 14.78 12.75 11.87
N LEU A 228 15.01 12.49 10.60
CA LEU A 228 14.74 13.39 9.49
C LEU A 228 13.29 13.16 9.05
N ALA A 229 12.41 14.12 9.32
CA ALA A 229 10.98 14.00 9.07
C ALA A 229 10.50 15.11 8.14
N GLY A 230 9.75 14.77 7.09
CA GLY A 230 9.35 15.77 6.11
C GLY A 230 8.48 15.27 4.97
N GLY A 231 8.51 15.98 3.85
CA GLY A 231 7.80 15.59 2.62
C GLY A 231 8.04 16.58 1.49
N ALA A 232 7.73 16.14 0.27
CA ALA A 232 7.83 16.95 -0.93
C ALA A 232 6.65 16.70 -1.86
N GLN A 233 6.18 17.77 -2.51
CA GLN A 233 5.19 17.71 -3.57
C GLN A 233 5.67 18.55 -4.75
N LEU A 234 5.82 17.92 -5.91
CA LEU A 234 6.02 18.58 -7.19
C LEU A 234 4.95 18.11 -8.18
N ILE A 235 4.33 19.05 -8.90
CA ILE A 235 3.36 18.77 -9.95
C ILE A 235 4.07 18.89 -11.30
N LEU A 236 4.30 17.75 -11.94
CA LEU A 236 5.11 17.64 -13.16
C LEU A 236 4.29 17.24 -14.40
N ALA A 237 3.02 16.89 -14.20
CA ALA A 237 2.08 16.47 -15.22
C ALA A 237 0.69 17.10 -14.94
N PRO A 238 -0.17 17.28 -15.97
CA PRO A 238 -1.46 17.96 -15.82
C PRO A 238 -2.53 17.12 -15.11
N ASP A 239 -2.32 15.82 -14.95
CA ASP A 239 -3.30 14.83 -14.48
C ASP A 239 -3.97 15.25 -13.17
N LEU A 240 -3.17 15.63 -12.18
CA LEU A 240 -3.67 16.09 -10.87
C LEU A 240 -4.44 17.42 -10.97
N LEU A 241 -3.96 18.36 -11.79
CA LEU A 241 -4.64 19.66 -12.01
C LEU A 241 -6.03 19.43 -12.61
N VAL A 242 -6.11 18.59 -13.65
CA VAL A 242 -7.37 18.21 -14.32
C VAL A 242 -8.29 17.51 -13.33
N GLY A 243 -7.79 16.51 -12.59
CA GLY A 243 -8.57 15.79 -11.58
C GLY A 243 -9.15 16.70 -10.49
N LEU A 244 -8.36 17.64 -9.96
CA LEU A 244 -8.83 18.58 -8.94
C LEU A 244 -9.82 19.62 -9.48
N CYS A 245 -9.70 20.00 -10.76
CA CYS A 245 -10.74 20.77 -11.45
C CYS A 245 -12.04 19.97 -11.57
N ARG A 246 -11.99 18.67 -11.90
CA ARG A 246 -13.21 17.84 -12.04
C ARG A 246 -14.07 17.83 -10.79
N ILE A 247 -13.44 17.74 -9.62
CA ILE A 247 -14.14 17.70 -8.34
C ILE A 247 -14.44 19.10 -7.77
N GLY A 248 -14.08 20.17 -8.49
CA GLY A 248 -14.32 21.55 -8.09
C GLY A 248 -13.50 21.99 -6.87
N ALA A 249 -12.35 21.36 -6.61
CA ALA A 249 -11.52 21.66 -5.45
C ALA A 249 -10.65 22.92 -5.63
N LEU A 250 -10.33 23.28 -6.88
CA LEU A 250 -9.47 24.42 -7.19
C LEU A 250 -10.28 25.72 -7.33
N SER A 251 -9.69 26.82 -6.90
CA SER A 251 -10.27 28.15 -7.06
C SER A 251 -10.41 28.50 -8.55
N ARG A 252 -11.59 28.95 -8.95
CA ARG A 252 -11.81 29.52 -10.29
C ARG A 252 -11.27 30.94 -10.38
N SER A 253 -11.28 31.66 -9.26
CA SER A 253 -10.73 33.01 -9.18
C SER A 253 -9.19 33.06 -9.19
N GLY A 254 -8.52 31.91 -9.09
CA GLY A 254 -7.06 31.82 -9.01
C GLY A 254 -6.50 32.32 -7.68
N ARG A 255 -7.34 32.38 -6.62
CA ARG A 255 -6.98 32.89 -5.30
C ARG A 255 -7.28 31.83 -4.23
N CYS A 256 -6.36 31.64 -3.29
CA CYS A 256 -6.62 30.84 -2.10
C CYS A 256 -7.01 31.78 -0.95
N LEU A 257 -8.25 31.69 -0.48
CA LEU A 257 -8.82 32.60 0.52
C LEU A 257 -9.32 31.85 1.76
N PRO A 258 -8.43 31.31 2.62
CA PRO A 258 -8.83 30.60 3.83
C PRO A 258 -9.72 31.44 4.73
N PHE A 259 -10.92 30.93 5.04
CA PHE A 259 -11.97 31.58 5.84
C PHE A 259 -12.54 32.86 5.21
N GLY A 260 -12.28 33.10 3.93
CA GLY A 260 -12.71 34.29 3.20
C GLY A 260 -14.16 34.22 2.72
N ALA A 261 -14.86 35.35 2.69
CA ALA A 261 -16.24 35.47 2.22
C ALA A 261 -16.44 35.09 0.75
N ARG A 262 -15.34 35.08 -0.03
CA ARG A 262 -15.31 34.71 -1.45
C ARG A 262 -14.46 33.46 -1.72
N ALA A 263 -14.25 32.63 -0.70
CA ALA A 263 -13.55 31.36 -0.82
C ALA A 263 -14.28 30.43 -1.81
N ASP A 264 -13.59 29.98 -2.86
CA ASP A 264 -14.14 29.17 -3.95
C ASP A 264 -13.29 27.93 -4.28
N GLY A 265 -12.32 27.60 -3.42
CA GLY A 265 -11.34 26.52 -3.61
C GLY A 265 -9.91 26.96 -3.26
N PHE A 266 -8.97 26.03 -3.36
CA PHE A 266 -7.55 26.34 -3.15
C PHE A 266 -6.80 26.55 -4.48
N VAL A 267 -5.63 27.18 -4.41
CA VAL A 267 -4.67 27.20 -5.53
C VAL A 267 -3.71 26.04 -5.32
N LEU A 268 -3.52 25.19 -6.33
CA LEU A 268 -2.60 24.06 -6.24
C LEU A 268 -1.15 24.56 -6.17
N GLY A 269 -0.36 24.01 -5.26
CA GLY A 269 1.01 24.46 -5.00
C GLY A 269 2.04 23.34 -4.96
N GLU A 270 3.31 23.72 -5.08
CA GLU A 270 4.47 22.87 -4.87
C GLU A 270 5.18 23.24 -3.57
N GLY A 271 5.96 22.32 -3.02
CA GLY A 271 6.75 22.63 -1.83
C GLY A 271 7.36 21.42 -1.17
N ALA A 272 8.38 21.65 -0.37
CA ALA A 272 9.01 20.61 0.44
C ALA A 272 9.59 21.19 1.74
N GLY A 273 9.63 20.35 2.77
CA GLY A 273 10.23 20.68 4.05
C GLY A 273 10.75 19.44 4.76
N VAL A 274 11.86 19.59 5.48
CA VAL A 274 12.49 18.55 6.30
C VAL A 274 12.86 19.15 7.66
N LEU A 275 12.54 18.44 8.73
CA LEU A 275 12.95 18.73 10.10
C LEU A 275 13.95 17.68 10.58
N VAL A 276 14.88 18.11 11.42
CA VAL A 276 15.73 17.25 12.23
C VAL A 276 15.17 17.23 13.64
N LEU A 277 14.79 16.04 14.11
CA LEU A 277 14.12 15.83 15.38
C LEU A 277 14.95 14.95 16.30
N ARG A 278 14.94 15.26 17.59
CA ARG A 278 15.67 14.53 18.64
C ARG A 278 14.94 14.63 19.98
N PRO A 279 15.03 13.65 20.91
CA PRO A 279 14.51 13.85 22.27
C PRO A 279 15.10 15.12 22.90
N LEU A 280 14.27 15.94 23.54
CA LEU A 280 14.67 17.23 24.10
C LEU A 280 15.81 17.09 25.11
N ALA A 281 15.75 16.08 25.97
CA ALA A 281 16.81 15.80 26.94
C ALA A 281 18.17 15.59 26.26
N ASP A 282 18.19 14.88 25.14
CA ASP A 282 19.42 14.57 24.40
C ASP A 282 19.92 15.79 23.64
N ALA A 283 19.01 16.59 23.05
CA ALA A 283 19.34 17.85 22.40
C ALA A 283 20.00 18.83 23.38
N LEU A 284 19.43 18.98 24.59
CA LEU A 284 19.99 19.81 25.65
C LEU A 284 21.35 19.28 26.14
N ALA A 285 21.50 17.96 26.27
CA ALA A 285 22.75 17.33 26.67
C ALA A 285 23.86 17.52 25.63
N ALA A 286 23.51 17.51 24.34
CA ALA A 286 24.43 17.76 23.25
C ALA A 286 24.71 19.23 22.97
N ALA A 287 24.07 20.15 23.71
CA ALA A 287 24.06 21.58 23.44
C ALA A 287 23.61 21.92 22.00
N ASP A 288 22.69 21.12 21.46
CA ASP A 288 22.02 21.41 20.20
C ASP A 288 21.18 22.68 20.34
N ARG A 289 21.03 23.41 19.23
CA ARG A 289 20.01 24.46 19.16
C ARG A 289 18.63 23.79 19.24
N VAL A 290 17.72 24.38 20.00
CA VAL A 290 16.31 23.98 20.00
C VAL A 290 15.48 25.15 19.45
N TYR A 291 14.86 24.96 18.29
CA TYR A 291 13.93 25.95 17.74
C TYR A 291 12.63 26.00 18.53
N ALA A 292 12.07 24.82 18.76
CA ALA A 292 10.82 24.60 19.46
C ALA A 292 10.76 23.15 19.95
N VAL A 293 9.82 22.86 20.83
CA VAL A 293 9.52 21.54 21.35
C VAL A 293 8.17 21.10 20.80
N ILE A 294 8.12 19.92 20.18
CA ILE A 294 6.86 19.23 19.88
C ILE A 294 6.38 18.59 21.18
N ARG A 295 5.35 19.19 21.78
CA ARG A 295 4.77 18.76 23.06
C ARG A 295 3.76 17.63 22.87
N GLY A 296 2.96 17.69 21.81
CA GLY A 296 1.96 16.67 21.56
C GLY A 296 1.58 16.50 20.10
N VAL A 297 1.19 15.29 19.75
CA VAL A 297 0.70 14.93 18.43
C VAL A 297 -0.60 14.14 18.56
N GLY A 298 -1.57 14.47 17.71
CA GLY A 298 -2.84 13.78 17.66
C GLY A 298 -3.21 13.45 16.22
N THR A 299 -3.53 12.18 15.99
CA THR A 299 -4.00 11.70 14.68
C THR A 299 -5.39 11.12 14.83
N ALA A 300 -6.23 11.27 13.81
CA ALA A 300 -7.54 10.63 13.71
C ALA A 300 -7.94 10.46 12.25
N ASN A 301 -8.93 9.62 11.98
CA ASN A 301 -9.60 9.59 10.69
C ASN A 301 -11.07 10.02 10.87
N ASP A 302 -11.62 10.65 9.84
CA ASP A 302 -13.03 11.09 9.79
C ASP A 302 -14.01 9.93 9.87
N GLY A 303 -13.57 8.71 9.52
CA GLY A 303 -14.40 7.52 9.50
C GLY A 303 -15.20 7.47 8.22
N THR A 304 -16.51 7.29 8.32
CA THR A 304 -17.35 7.16 7.12
C THR A 304 -18.01 8.46 6.80
N VAL A 305 -17.96 8.75 5.52
CA VAL A 305 -18.16 10.07 4.98
C VAL A 305 -19.06 9.92 3.77
N HIS A 306 -20.19 10.64 3.77
CA HIS A 306 -21.02 10.74 2.58
C HIS A 306 -20.21 11.37 1.43
N GLY A 307 -20.13 10.65 0.30
CA GLY A 307 -19.37 11.11 -0.87
C GLY A 307 -17.84 10.95 -0.77
N GLY A 308 -17.31 10.31 0.29
CA GLY A 308 -15.91 9.88 0.41
C GLY A 308 -14.85 10.98 0.60
N MET A 309 -15.17 12.26 0.37
CA MET A 309 -14.22 13.39 0.44
C MET A 309 -14.71 14.56 1.31
N TYR A 310 -15.86 14.43 1.96
CA TYR A 310 -16.46 15.49 2.78
C TYR A 310 -15.83 15.53 4.19
N PRO A 311 -15.26 16.67 4.64
CA PRO A 311 -14.61 16.72 5.95
C PRO A 311 -15.62 16.51 7.10
N ARG A 312 -15.23 15.76 8.14
CA ARG A 312 -16.08 15.55 9.33
C ARG A 312 -15.51 16.28 10.54
N ALA A 313 -16.31 17.17 11.11
CA ALA A 313 -15.95 17.91 12.33
C ALA A 313 -15.48 16.98 13.47
N ALA A 314 -16.18 15.85 13.67
CA ALA A 314 -15.83 14.88 14.71
C ALA A 314 -14.42 14.28 14.54
N GLY A 315 -13.97 14.02 13.31
CA GLY A 315 -12.63 13.48 13.05
C GLY A 315 -11.53 14.50 13.32
N GLN A 316 -11.69 15.72 12.80
CA GLN A 316 -10.78 16.84 13.09
C GLN A 316 -10.69 17.10 14.60
N LEU A 317 -11.83 17.19 15.28
CA LEU A 317 -11.90 17.41 16.72
C LEU A 317 -11.23 16.29 17.52
N ARG A 318 -11.36 15.03 17.10
CA ARG A 318 -10.63 13.90 17.70
C ARG A 318 -9.11 14.09 17.56
N ALA A 319 -8.62 14.48 16.38
CA ALA A 319 -7.19 14.71 16.17
C ALA A 319 -6.68 15.84 17.10
N LEU A 320 -7.39 16.97 17.16
CA LEU A 320 -7.03 18.09 18.03
C LEU A 320 -7.06 17.68 19.51
N ARG A 321 -8.15 17.09 20.01
CA ARG A 321 -8.26 16.64 21.40
C ARG A 321 -7.17 15.65 21.79
N ARG A 322 -6.79 14.73 20.88
CA ARG A 322 -5.70 13.78 21.11
C ARG A 322 -4.35 14.49 21.25
N ALA A 323 -4.06 15.49 20.42
CA ALA A 323 -2.83 16.26 20.47
C ALA A 323 -2.70 17.06 21.77
N TYR A 324 -3.77 17.74 22.19
CA TYR A 324 -3.80 18.48 23.45
C TYR A 324 -3.65 17.57 24.68
N ARG A 325 -4.31 16.40 24.67
CA ARG A 325 -4.14 15.37 25.70
C ARG A 325 -2.71 14.84 25.74
N ASP A 326 -2.10 14.56 24.59
CA ASP A 326 -0.71 14.09 24.51
C ASP A 326 0.28 15.15 25.04
N ALA A 327 0.03 16.42 24.71
CA ALA A 327 0.79 17.56 25.20
C ALA A 327 0.64 17.82 26.71
N ASP A 328 -0.42 17.29 27.33
CA ASP A 328 -0.88 17.63 28.68
C ASP A 328 -1.17 19.14 28.81
N LEU A 329 -1.90 19.69 27.84
CA LEU A 329 -2.25 21.11 27.76
C LEU A 329 -3.72 21.28 27.40
N PRO A 330 -4.43 22.26 27.98
CA PRO A 330 -5.76 22.63 27.53
C PRO A 330 -5.69 23.37 26.18
N PRO A 331 -6.75 23.32 25.34
CA PRO A 331 -6.75 24.00 24.04
C PRO A 331 -6.61 25.52 24.09
N ASP A 332 -6.96 26.15 25.20
CA ASP A 332 -6.79 27.60 25.41
C ASP A 332 -5.34 28.00 25.78
N ALA A 333 -4.44 27.01 25.96
CA ALA A 333 -3.02 27.27 26.20
C ALA A 333 -2.25 27.70 24.94
N VAL A 334 -2.81 27.52 23.74
CA VAL A 334 -2.17 27.97 22.48
C VAL A 334 -2.63 29.38 22.11
N GLY A 335 -1.65 30.25 21.83
CA GLY A 335 -1.87 31.63 21.38
C GLY A 335 -1.89 31.77 19.86
N TYR A 336 -1.51 30.74 19.13
CA TYR A 336 -1.55 30.71 17.67
C TYR A 336 -2.03 29.35 17.13
N LEU A 337 -2.86 29.39 16.09
CA LEU A 337 -3.31 28.22 15.35
C LEU A 337 -3.00 28.42 13.87
N GLU A 338 -2.16 27.55 13.34
CA GLU A 338 -1.98 27.37 11.90
C GLU A 338 -2.96 26.29 11.43
N ALA A 339 -4.02 26.73 10.77
CA ALA A 339 -5.12 25.90 10.31
C ALA A 339 -4.73 25.05 9.10
N HIS A 340 -5.57 24.05 8.80
CA HIS A 340 -5.56 23.45 7.49
C HIS A 340 -6.00 24.47 6.42
N GLY A 341 -7.07 25.22 6.67
CA GLY A 341 -7.49 26.45 5.98
C GLY A 341 -7.26 26.43 4.48
N THR A 342 -8.13 25.74 3.74
CA THR A 342 -7.94 25.53 2.30
C THR A 342 -8.60 26.61 1.44
N GLY A 343 -9.49 27.42 1.98
CA GLY A 343 -10.29 28.33 1.16
C GLY A 343 -11.41 27.59 0.42
N THR A 344 -11.82 26.43 0.90
CA THR A 344 -12.92 25.67 0.30
C THR A 344 -14.25 26.02 0.97
N THR A 345 -15.33 26.03 0.19
CA THR A 345 -16.68 26.39 0.65
C THR A 345 -17.24 25.43 1.71
N VAL A 346 -16.68 24.23 1.82
CA VAL A 346 -17.10 23.19 2.76
C VAL A 346 -16.09 23.02 3.90
N GLY A 347 -14.79 22.97 3.59
CA GLY A 347 -13.78 22.64 4.59
C GLY A 347 -13.56 23.74 5.63
N ASP A 348 -13.53 25.00 5.20
CA ASP A 348 -13.26 26.12 6.10
C ASP A 348 -14.36 26.33 7.16
N PRO A 349 -15.67 26.28 6.82
CA PRO A 349 -16.73 26.30 7.84
C PRO A 349 -16.62 25.15 8.84
N VAL A 350 -16.36 23.93 8.37
CA VAL A 350 -16.20 22.75 9.25
C VAL A 350 -15.04 22.93 10.22
N GLU A 351 -13.88 23.40 9.74
CA GLU A 351 -12.73 23.64 10.58
C GLU A 351 -12.99 24.75 11.61
N LEU A 352 -13.66 25.84 11.21
CA LEU A 352 -14.00 26.94 12.12
C LEU A 352 -14.97 26.49 13.22
N ASP A 353 -15.95 25.66 12.89
CA ASP A 353 -16.87 25.07 13.87
C ASP A 353 -16.14 24.16 14.87
N VAL A 354 -15.17 23.36 14.40
CA VAL A 354 -14.33 22.52 15.28
C VAL A 354 -13.52 23.38 16.23
N LEU A 355 -12.92 24.47 15.75
CA LEU A 355 -12.14 25.39 16.59
C LEU A 355 -13.04 26.12 17.61
N ARG A 356 -14.25 26.51 17.20
CA ARG A 356 -15.26 27.10 18.09
C ARG A 356 -15.68 26.13 19.20
N GLU A 357 -15.98 24.87 18.86
CA GLU A 357 -16.32 23.85 19.86
C GLU A 357 -15.15 23.56 20.80
N LEU A 358 -13.93 23.46 20.26
CA LEU A 358 -12.76 23.09 21.04
C LEU A 358 -12.34 24.17 22.05
N ARG A 359 -12.39 25.45 21.65
CA ARG A 359 -11.95 26.58 22.49
C ARG A 359 -13.07 27.13 23.37
N GLY A 360 -14.25 27.33 22.80
CA GLY A 360 -15.38 27.99 23.46
C GLY A 360 -15.15 29.49 23.76
N GLU A 361 -16.22 30.20 24.14
CA GLU A 361 -16.24 31.67 24.26
C GLU A 361 -15.39 32.23 25.41
N ARG A 362 -15.05 31.38 26.39
CA ARG A 362 -14.25 31.74 27.57
C ARG A 362 -12.75 31.55 27.36
N ALA A 363 -12.32 31.05 26.20
CA ALA A 363 -10.91 30.85 25.91
C ALA A 363 -10.12 32.17 25.95
N ALA A 364 -8.82 32.06 26.24
CA ALA A 364 -7.90 33.16 26.03
C ALA A 364 -7.89 33.55 24.53
N PRO A 365 -7.74 34.86 24.20
CA PRO A 365 -7.57 35.29 22.81
C PRO A 365 -6.38 34.60 22.13
N ALA A 366 -6.55 34.20 20.88
CA ALA A 366 -5.47 33.65 20.06
C ALA A 366 -5.60 34.11 18.60
N HIS A 367 -4.57 33.81 17.82
CA HIS A 367 -4.54 34.12 16.40
C HIS A 367 -4.73 32.87 15.54
N LEU A 368 -5.38 33.04 14.39
CA LEU A 368 -5.58 32.02 13.37
C LEU A 368 -4.89 32.45 12.07
N GLY A 369 -4.25 31.51 11.39
CA GLY A 369 -3.73 31.75 10.04
C GLY A 369 -3.70 30.48 9.20
N ALA A 370 -3.54 30.66 7.89
CA ALA A 370 -3.31 29.56 6.96
C ALA A 370 -2.33 30.00 5.87
N VAL A 371 -1.16 29.35 5.82
CA VAL A 371 -0.08 29.68 4.89
C VAL A 371 -0.44 29.46 3.42
N LYS A 372 -1.49 28.67 3.15
CA LYS A 372 -2.02 28.42 1.82
C LYS A 372 -2.47 29.70 1.11
N ALA A 373 -2.85 30.74 1.86
CA ALA A 373 -3.14 32.06 1.32
C ALA A 373 -1.94 32.72 0.60
N VAL A 374 -0.71 32.27 0.88
CA VAL A 374 0.53 32.85 0.34
C VAL A 374 1.15 31.94 -0.71
N ILE A 375 1.28 30.64 -0.40
CA ILE A 375 2.04 29.68 -1.22
C ILE A 375 1.17 28.59 -1.85
N GLY A 376 -0.14 28.65 -1.69
CA GLY A 376 -1.07 27.65 -2.22
C GLY A 376 -1.04 26.36 -1.42
N HIS A 377 -1.71 25.34 -1.92
CA HIS A 377 -1.80 24.05 -1.26
C HIS A 377 -0.77 23.07 -1.85
N SER A 378 0.34 22.85 -1.14
CA SER A 378 1.38 21.88 -1.52
C SER A 378 1.06 20.42 -1.18
N LEU A 379 -0.23 20.05 -1.21
CA LEU A 379 -0.75 18.71 -0.92
C LEU A 379 -0.08 18.05 0.29
N ASN A 380 0.62 16.94 0.09
CA ASN A 380 1.24 16.14 1.15
C ASN A 380 2.30 16.89 1.96
N SER A 381 2.91 17.95 1.42
CA SER A 381 3.91 18.76 2.12
C SER A 381 3.30 20.00 2.78
N ALA A 382 2.00 20.25 2.61
CA ALA A 382 1.34 21.46 3.11
C ALA A 382 1.41 21.56 4.65
N GLY A 383 1.37 20.41 5.33
CA GLY A 383 1.61 20.34 6.77
C GLY A 383 2.99 20.85 7.19
N MET A 384 4.03 20.59 6.38
CA MET A 384 5.40 21.06 6.68
C MET A 384 5.51 22.58 6.60
N ALA A 385 4.85 23.19 5.63
CA ALA A 385 4.80 24.65 5.51
C ALA A 385 4.23 25.30 6.78
N GLY A 386 3.06 24.82 7.22
CA GLY A 386 2.42 25.31 8.44
C GLY A 386 3.23 25.03 9.71
N LEU A 387 3.87 23.86 9.79
CA LEU A 387 4.70 23.49 10.94
C LEU A 387 5.96 24.34 11.04
N ILE A 388 6.70 24.52 9.95
CA ILE A 388 7.91 25.36 9.92
C ILE A 388 7.56 26.82 10.24
N LYS A 389 6.46 27.34 9.67
CA LYS A 389 5.92 28.67 10.02
C LYS A 389 5.66 28.79 11.52
N SER A 390 5.02 27.80 12.12
CA SER A 390 4.65 27.82 13.54
C SER A 390 5.86 27.67 14.46
N VAL A 391 6.82 26.82 14.10
CA VAL A 391 8.12 26.70 14.78
C VAL A 391 8.87 28.03 14.76
N LEU A 392 8.92 28.71 13.61
CA LEU A 392 9.53 30.04 13.49
C LEU A 392 8.76 31.10 14.29
N ALA A 393 7.42 31.06 14.29
CA ALA A 393 6.58 32.01 15.01
C ALA A 393 6.82 31.95 16.53
N VAL A 394 6.85 30.73 17.11
CA VAL A 394 7.15 30.56 18.54
C VAL A 394 8.59 30.94 18.85
N GLN A 395 9.55 30.57 17.99
CA GLN A 395 10.98 30.84 18.18
C GLN A 395 11.33 32.33 18.09
N ARG A 396 10.63 33.09 17.24
CA ARG A 396 10.88 34.53 17.01
C ARG A 396 9.95 35.43 17.81
N GLY A 397 8.95 34.87 18.48
CA GLY A 397 7.95 35.65 19.21
C GLY A 397 7.18 36.61 18.32
N VAL A 398 6.81 36.18 17.12
CA VAL A 398 6.03 36.98 16.16
C VAL A 398 5.00 36.08 15.50
N ILE A 399 3.74 36.51 15.52
CA ILE A 399 2.64 35.84 14.82
C ILE A 399 2.62 36.36 13.38
N PRO A 400 2.85 35.50 12.36
CA PRO A 400 2.89 35.94 10.98
C PRO A 400 1.50 36.33 10.47
N PRO A 401 1.41 37.41 9.68
CA PRO A 401 0.16 37.80 9.06
C PRO A 401 -0.30 36.86 7.93
N GLN A 402 -1.56 37.00 7.58
CA GLN A 402 -2.18 36.50 6.36
C GLN A 402 -2.53 37.71 5.46
N PRO A 403 -2.50 37.57 4.11
CA PRO A 403 -3.02 38.60 3.22
C PRO A 403 -4.43 39.03 3.60
N GLU A 404 -4.71 40.34 3.53
CA GLU A 404 -6.02 40.89 3.91
C GLU A 404 -7.10 40.60 2.85
N PHE A 405 -8.22 40.07 3.32
CA PHE A 405 -9.46 39.90 2.54
C PHE A 405 -10.67 39.77 3.49
N ASP A 406 -11.87 39.97 2.94
CA ASP A 406 -13.11 39.85 3.70
C ASP A 406 -13.30 38.42 4.23
N LEU A 407 -13.53 38.28 5.54
CA LEU A 407 -13.78 36.99 6.21
C LEU A 407 -15.26 36.61 6.14
N ALA A 408 -15.55 35.31 5.97
CA ALA A 408 -16.90 34.78 5.78
C ALA A 408 -17.76 34.83 7.06
N ASP A 409 -17.21 34.39 8.19
CA ASP A 409 -17.93 34.30 9.46
C ASP A 409 -17.09 34.88 10.61
N ARG A 410 -17.16 36.20 10.77
CA ARG A 410 -16.51 36.90 11.88
C ARG A 410 -17.10 36.49 13.23
N SER A 411 -18.39 36.16 13.28
CA SER A 411 -19.06 35.80 14.52
C SER A 411 -18.59 34.48 15.10
N ALA A 412 -18.32 33.48 14.25
CA ALA A 412 -17.75 32.21 14.68
C ALA A 412 -16.29 32.35 15.13
N LEU A 413 -15.50 33.22 14.48
CA LEU A 413 -14.15 33.57 14.94
C LEU A 413 -14.19 34.24 16.32
N ASP A 414 -15.07 35.21 16.52
CA ASP A 414 -15.25 35.89 17.81
C ASP A 414 -15.67 34.89 18.90
N ALA A 415 -16.60 33.98 18.59
CA ALA A 415 -17.03 32.91 19.51
C ALA A 415 -15.91 31.92 19.86
N ALA A 416 -14.96 31.69 18.96
CA ALA A 416 -13.75 30.90 19.22
C ALA A 416 -12.61 31.71 19.88
N ARG A 417 -12.80 33.03 20.06
CA ARG A 417 -11.78 34.00 20.53
C ARG A 417 -10.55 34.02 19.62
N LEU A 418 -10.77 33.90 18.31
CA LEU A 418 -9.74 33.87 17.28
C LEU A 418 -9.74 35.14 16.44
N THR A 419 -8.55 35.63 16.11
CA THR A 419 -8.37 36.76 15.18
C THR A 419 -7.36 36.42 14.09
N VAL A 420 -7.63 36.83 12.86
CA VAL A 420 -6.68 36.68 11.75
C VAL A 420 -5.80 37.93 11.70
N ALA A 421 -4.49 37.76 11.89
CA ALA A 421 -3.54 38.86 11.80
C ALA A 421 -3.33 39.26 10.33
N THR A 422 -3.45 40.55 10.00
CA THR A 422 -3.15 41.10 8.67
C THR A 422 -1.81 41.83 8.62
N GLU A 423 -1.21 42.09 9.80
CA GLU A 423 0.13 42.63 9.99
C GLU A 423 0.90 41.76 11.01
N PRO A 424 2.25 41.75 11.00
CA PRO A 424 3.03 41.01 12.00
C PRO A 424 2.70 41.45 13.43
N VAL A 425 2.29 40.51 14.27
CA VAL A 425 1.96 40.79 15.68
C VAL A 425 3.09 40.30 16.59
N PRO A 426 3.75 41.20 17.35
CA PRO A 426 4.69 40.80 18.38
C PRO A 426 4.00 39.91 19.43
N TRP A 427 4.63 38.80 19.79
CA TRP A 427 4.15 37.84 20.76
C TRP A 427 5.09 37.86 21.98
N PRO A 428 4.82 38.71 23.00
CA PRO A 428 5.74 38.90 24.12
C PRO A 428 5.76 37.70 25.09
N GLU A 429 6.85 37.56 25.85
CA GLU A 429 6.94 36.63 26.98
C GLU A 429 6.17 37.20 28.18
N ASP A 430 5.04 36.58 28.51
CA ASP A 430 4.14 36.97 29.61
C ASP A 430 4.29 36.07 30.84
N GLY A 431 5.41 35.33 30.93
CA GLY A 431 5.65 34.31 31.94
C GLY A 431 5.07 32.92 31.59
N ARG A 432 4.42 32.76 30.42
CA ARG A 432 4.03 31.46 29.85
C ARG A 432 4.80 31.21 28.55
N PRO A 433 5.20 29.96 28.24
CA PRO A 433 5.80 29.64 26.95
C PRO A 433 4.85 29.93 25.79
N ARG A 434 5.37 30.50 24.70
CA ARG A 434 4.61 30.66 23.45
C ARG A 434 4.27 29.28 22.89
N ARG A 435 3.03 29.08 22.48
CA ARG A 435 2.52 27.78 22.01
C ARG A 435 1.63 27.92 20.80
N ALA A 436 1.91 27.12 19.78
CA ALA A 436 1.10 27.05 18.56
C ALA A 436 0.56 25.64 18.31
N GLY A 437 -0.63 25.56 17.74
CA GLY A 437 -1.19 24.32 17.18
C GLY A 437 -1.17 24.36 15.65
N VAL A 438 -0.90 23.22 15.01
CA VAL A 438 -0.81 23.09 13.54
C VAL A 438 -1.69 21.95 13.07
N SER A 439 -2.64 22.23 12.17
CA SER A 439 -3.59 21.26 11.63
C SER A 439 -3.32 20.92 10.17
N ALA A 440 -3.48 19.65 9.80
CA ALA A 440 -3.59 19.22 8.42
C ALA A 440 -4.61 18.09 8.28
N PHE A 441 -5.58 18.25 7.37
CA PHE A 441 -6.65 17.30 7.13
C PHE A 441 -6.57 16.79 5.69
N GLY A 442 -6.35 15.48 5.51
CA GLY A 442 -6.27 14.85 4.20
C GLY A 442 -7.65 14.56 3.61
N PHE A 443 -7.77 14.60 2.28
CA PHE A 443 -9.05 14.29 1.60
C PHE A 443 -9.54 12.86 1.86
N GLY A 444 -8.66 11.93 2.23
CA GLY A 444 -9.01 10.57 2.69
C GLY A 444 -9.48 10.50 4.16
N GLY A 445 -9.76 11.64 4.79
CA GLY A 445 -10.28 11.75 6.15
C GLY A 445 -9.22 11.73 7.26
N THR A 446 -7.95 11.44 6.96
CA THR A 446 -6.90 11.41 7.98
C THR A 446 -6.49 12.83 8.37
N GLY A 447 -6.70 13.16 9.64
CA GLY A 447 -6.32 14.43 10.25
C GLY A 447 -5.16 14.28 11.22
N VAL A 448 -4.26 15.26 11.21
CA VAL A 448 -3.14 15.37 12.15
C VAL A 448 -3.12 16.76 12.76
N HIS A 449 -2.95 16.83 14.07
CA HIS A 449 -2.68 18.07 14.81
C HIS A 449 -1.40 17.95 15.62
N VAL A 450 -0.55 18.98 15.58
CA VAL A 450 0.72 19.05 16.29
C VAL A 450 0.74 20.29 17.18
N VAL A 451 1.12 20.13 18.45
CA VAL A 451 1.32 21.24 19.40
C VAL A 451 2.80 21.50 19.55
N VAL A 452 3.23 22.71 19.21
CA VAL A 452 4.61 23.19 19.35
C VAL A 452 4.70 24.26 20.42
N GLU A 453 5.77 24.23 21.20
CA GLU A 453 6.04 25.14 22.31
C GLU A 453 7.45 25.74 22.18
N GLU A 454 7.59 26.98 22.58
CA GLU A 454 8.87 27.63 22.77
C GLU A 454 9.75 26.89 23.80
N CYS A 455 11.04 26.72 23.46
CA CYS A 455 12.06 26.30 24.43
C CYS A 455 12.85 27.53 24.87
N ALA A 456 12.95 27.76 26.18
CA ALA A 456 13.82 28.82 26.70
C ALA A 456 15.27 28.56 26.23
N ALA A 457 15.84 29.54 25.54
CA ALA A 457 17.24 29.47 25.11
C ALA A 457 18.16 29.53 26.34
N PRO A 458 19.26 28.74 26.37
CA PRO A 458 20.29 28.91 27.40
C PRO A 458 20.83 30.35 27.38
N ALA A 459 21.13 30.91 28.56
CA ALA A 459 21.74 32.23 28.65
C ALA A 459 23.04 32.25 27.84
N ARG A 460 23.10 33.11 26.81
CA ARG A 460 24.26 33.16 25.92
C ARG A 460 25.44 33.79 26.67
N PRO A 461 26.66 33.22 26.57
CA PRO A 461 27.84 33.93 27.05
C PRO A 461 27.95 35.31 26.38
N ALA A 462 28.45 36.30 27.12
CA ALA A 462 28.62 37.64 26.59
C ALA A 462 29.47 37.58 25.30
N PRO A 463 29.07 38.31 24.23
CA PRO A 463 29.81 38.28 22.97
C PRO A 463 31.28 38.65 23.23
N SER A 464 32.20 37.82 22.72
CA SER A 464 33.63 38.11 22.82
C SER A 464 33.93 39.37 22.01
N GLY A 465 34.41 40.43 22.65
CA GLY A 465 34.89 41.61 21.92
C GLY A 465 36.10 41.27 21.04
N GLY A 466 36.11 41.75 19.81
CA GLY A 466 37.21 41.54 18.85
C GLY A 466 36.72 41.22 17.44
N PRO A 467 37.64 41.13 16.46
CA PRO A 467 37.29 40.78 15.10
C PRO A 467 36.73 39.36 14.97
N HIS A 468 35.71 39.17 14.14
CA HIS A 468 35.16 37.87 13.78
C HIS A 468 35.68 37.42 12.42
N HIS A 469 35.88 36.10 12.26
CA HIS A 469 36.32 35.49 11.00
C HIS A 469 35.16 34.75 10.34
N LEU A 470 34.74 35.23 9.17
CA LEU A 470 33.68 34.62 8.37
C LEU A 470 34.30 33.79 7.26
N VAL A 471 34.06 32.47 7.29
CA VAL A 471 34.58 31.51 6.31
C VAL A 471 33.43 30.99 5.47
N LEU A 472 33.34 31.44 4.22
CA LEU A 472 32.34 31.00 3.27
C LEU A 472 32.97 30.01 2.29
N SER A 473 32.20 29.02 1.87
CA SER A 473 32.60 28.17 0.75
C SER A 473 31.41 27.79 -0.13
N ALA A 474 31.68 27.62 -1.41
CA ALA A 474 30.72 27.20 -2.42
C ALA A 474 31.37 26.26 -3.45
N ARG A 475 30.55 25.59 -4.26
CA ARG A 475 31.05 24.69 -5.32
C ARG A 475 31.77 25.41 -6.46
N ASP A 476 31.36 26.63 -6.76
CA ASP A 476 31.94 27.47 -7.82
C ASP A 476 31.94 28.96 -7.43
N ARG A 477 32.64 29.78 -8.21
CA ARG A 477 32.85 31.21 -7.91
C ARG A 477 31.56 32.01 -7.95
N ALA A 478 30.66 31.69 -8.88
CA ALA A 478 29.36 32.35 -8.98
C ALA A 478 28.51 32.07 -7.73
N GLY A 479 28.49 30.82 -7.27
CA GLY A 479 27.88 30.39 -6.02
C GLY A 479 28.51 31.08 -4.80
N LEU A 480 29.82 31.26 -4.77
CA LEU A 480 30.52 31.93 -3.66
C LEU A 480 30.15 33.42 -3.57
N ALA A 481 30.17 34.14 -4.70
CA ALA A 481 29.76 35.54 -4.76
C ALA A 481 28.27 35.71 -4.38
N ARG A 482 27.41 34.83 -4.90
CA ARG A 482 26.00 34.76 -4.52
C ARG A 482 25.87 34.52 -3.01
N TYR A 483 26.62 33.58 -2.43
CA TYR A 483 26.55 33.28 -1.02
C TYR A 483 26.94 34.48 -0.15
N ALA A 484 28.00 35.20 -0.52
CA ALA A 484 28.45 36.39 0.19
C ALA A 484 27.37 37.48 0.22
N ARG A 485 26.67 37.71 -0.91
CA ARG A 485 25.52 38.65 -0.96
C ARG A 485 24.36 38.20 -0.11
N GLU A 486 24.04 36.91 -0.13
CA GLU A 486 22.93 36.34 0.63
C GLU A 486 23.18 36.44 2.13
N LEU A 487 24.43 36.20 2.55
CA LEU A 487 24.84 36.40 3.93
C LEU A 487 24.78 37.88 4.32
N ALA A 488 25.29 38.79 3.49
CA ALA A 488 25.20 40.24 3.72
C ALA A 488 23.75 40.72 3.86
N HIS A 489 22.87 40.19 3.02
CA HIS A 489 21.44 40.48 3.11
C HIS A 489 20.82 39.92 4.40
N THR A 490 21.19 38.69 4.79
CA THR A 490 20.75 38.08 6.06
C THR A 490 21.21 38.88 7.27
N LEU A 491 22.46 39.39 7.27
CA LEU A 491 22.98 40.25 8.33
C LEU A 491 22.22 41.58 8.43
N THR A 492 21.78 42.13 7.30
CA THR A 492 20.99 43.37 7.24
C THR A 492 19.56 43.16 7.77
N GLU A 493 18.87 42.14 7.26
CA GLU A 493 17.44 41.92 7.51
C GLU A 493 17.17 41.15 8.81
N ASP A 494 17.85 40.02 9.02
CA ASP A 494 17.58 39.11 10.14
C ASP A 494 18.43 39.43 11.38
N ARG A 495 19.51 40.20 11.20
CA ARG A 495 20.43 40.67 12.25
C ARG A 495 20.88 39.59 13.26
N PRO A 496 21.30 38.39 12.81
CA PRO A 496 21.83 37.39 13.72
C PRO A 496 23.12 37.90 14.38
N PRO A 497 23.43 37.47 15.63
CA PRO A 497 24.67 37.86 16.27
C PRO A 497 25.91 37.33 15.54
N LEU A 498 26.92 38.17 15.36
CA LEU A 498 28.04 37.92 14.46
C LEU A 498 28.97 36.77 14.89
N ASP A 499 29.11 36.53 16.19
CA ASP A 499 29.81 35.37 16.74
C ASP A 499 29.12 34.04 16.41
N ALA A 500 27.79 33.98 16.47
CA ALA A 500 27.01 32.82 16.07
C ALA A 500 27.10 32.61 14.54
N VAL A 501 27.16 33.69 13.77
CA VAL A 501 27.39 33.62 12.32
C VAL A 501 28.74 32.98 12.03
N ALA A 502 29.81 33.48 12.64
CA ALA A 502 31.16 32.95 12.48
C ALA A 502 31.25 31.47 12.91
N ASP A 503 30.68 31.12 14.05
CA ASP A 503 30.68 29.75 14.57
C ASP A 503 29.85 28.79 13.68
N THR A 504 28.68 29.23 13.21
CA THR A 504 27.84 28.45 12.29
C THR A 504 28.56 28.18 10.97
N LEU A 505 29.22 29.19 10.40
CA LEU A 505 30.00 29.03 9.17
C LEU A 505 31.17 28.06 9.35
N ALA A 506 31.85 28.11 10.49
CA ALA A 506 32.96 27.22 10.81
C ALA A 506 32.56 25.74 10.93
N ARG A 507 31.28 25.45 11.24
CA ARG A 507 30.72 24.09 11.34
C ARG A 507 30.32 23.48 10.00
N ARG A 508 30.44 24.21 8.90
CA ARG A 508 30.09 23.71 7.57
C ARG A 508 31.25 22.99 6.92
N ALA A 509 30.95 21.97 6.13
CA ALA A 509 31.95 21.31 5.32
C ALA A 509 32.48 22.28 4.25
N PRO A 510 33.81 22.46 4.13
CA PRO A 510 34.38 23.37 3.16
C PRO A 510 34.19 22.80 1.75
N LEU A 511 33.72 23.66 0.85
CA LEU A 511 33.61 23.39 -0.59
C LEU A 511 34.83 23.94 -1.34
N THR A 512 34.81 23.80 -2.67
CA THR A 512 35.94 24.06 -3.57
C THR A 512 36.42 25.52 -3.50
N GLU A 513 35.52 26.47 -3.69
CA GLU A 513 35.82 27.90 -3.70
C GLU A 513 35.59 28.46 -2.30
N ARG A 514 36.51 29.30 -1.81
CA ARG A 514 36.51 29.78 -0.43
C ARG A 514 36.71 31.29 -0.36
N LEU A 515 36.04 31.91 0.61
CA LEU A 515 36.17 33.32 0.92
C LEU A 515 36.30 33.47 2.44
N ASP A 516 37.39 34.11 2.84
CA ASP A 516 37.72 34.42 4.22
C ASP A 516 37.62 35.94 4.42
N VAL A 517 36.79 36.39 5.36
CA VAL A 517 36.61 37.81 5.66
C VAL A 517 36.71 38.04 7.16
N VAL A 518 37.66 38.89 7.57
CA VAL A 518 37.74 39.37 8.95
C VAL A 518 36.95 40.67 9.06
N VAL A 519 36.03 40.72 10.04
CA VAL A 519 35.04 41.78 10.21
C VAL A 519 34.99 42.25 11.67
N GLN A 520 34.73 43.52 11.92
CA GLN A 520 34.66 44.06 13.29
C GLN A 520 33.24 44.04 13.86
N ASP A 521 32.25 44.36 13.03
CA ASP A 521 30.84 44.42 13.40
C ASP A 521 29.95 44.05 12.21
N ALA A 522 28.63 44.06 12.41
CA ALA A 522 27.67 43.68 11.38
C ALA A 522 27.70 44.63 10.16
N ALA A 523 27.94 45.93 10.35
CA ALA A 523 27.97 46.89 9.24
C ALA A 523 29.24 46.69 8.39
N ASP A 524 30.39 46.50 9.04
CA ASP A 524 31.66 46.14 8.39
C ASP A 524 31.54 44.79 7.65
N ALA A 525 30.86 43.81 8.25
CA ALA A 525 30.60 42.53 7.61
C ALA A 525 29.77 42.66 6.33
N VAL A 526 28.67 43.41 6.36
CA VAL A 526 27.83 43.66 5.18
C VAL A 526 28.61 44.34 4.05
N ALA A 527 29.37 45.39 4.39
CA ALA A 527 30.18 46.11 3.41
C ALA A 527 31.24 45.19 2.77
N ARG A 528 32.03 44.49 3.60
CA ARG A 528 33.12 43.62 3.12
C ARG A 528 32.62 42.42 2.34
N LEU A 529 31.52 41.79 2.74
CA LEU A 529 30.91 40.69 1.99
C LEU A 529 30.39 41.14 0.62
N THR A 530 29.82 42.36 0.55
CA THR A 530 29.35 42.93 -0.72
C THR A 530 30.53 43.22 -1.67
N THR A 531 31.58 43.87 -1.18
CA THR A 531 32.80 44.12 -1.96
C THR A 531 33.50 42.83 -2.36
N ALA A 532 33.55 41.84 -1.47
CA ALA A 532 34.13 40.53 -1.75
C ALA A 532 33.33 39.80 -2.86
N ALA A 533 32.00 39.87 -2.84
CA ALA A 533 31.18 39.28 -3.89
C ALA A 533 31.50 39.85 -5.28
N GLU A 534 31.64 41.18 -5.40
CA GLU A 534 32.05 41.85 -6.65
C GLU A 534 33.47 41.46 -7.08
N ALA A 535 34.38 41.28 -6.12
CA ALA A 535 35.74 40.83 -6.40
C ALA A 535 35.79 39.39 -6.91
N VAL A 536 35.02 38.48 -6.30
CA VAL A 536 34.92 37.07 -6.71
C VAL A 536 34.34 36.96 -8.13
N GLU A 537 33.30 37.74 -8.46
CA GLU A 537 32.73 37.76 -9.82
C GLU A 537 33.69 38.33 -10.87
N ALA A 538 34.47 39.33 -10.52
CA ALA A 538 35.52 39.86 -11.37
C ALA A 538 36.74 38.93 -11.49
N GLY A 539 36.71 37.75 -10.87
CA GLY A 539 37.80 36.77 -10.88
C GLY A 539 39.03 37.18 -10.10
N ARG A 540 38.92 38.18 -9.21
CA ARG A 540 40.02 38.64 -8.36
C ARG A 540 40.22 37.67 -7.19
N THR A 541 41.47 37.27 -6.96
CA THR A 541 41.87 36.41 -5.84
C THR A 541 42.76 37.21 -4.88
N GLY A 542 42.61 37.01 -3.58
CA GLY A 542 43.50 37.56 -2.55
C GLY A 542 44.47 36.51 -2.00
N GLU A 543 45.49 36.94 -1.25
CA GLU A 543 46.26 36.01 -0.41
C GLU A 543 45.39 35.52 0.75
N PRO A 544 45.44 34.22 1.12
CA PRO A 544 44.70 33.72 2.25
C PRO A 544 45.13 34.42 3.54
N GLY A 545 44.17 34.82 4.38
CA GLY A 545 44.45 35.51 5.63
C GLY A 545 45.28 34.67 6.61
N PRO A 546 45.86 35.28 7.67
CA PRO A 546 46.66 34.54 8.64
C PRO A 546 45.78 33.50 9.34
N GLY A 547 46.04 32.22 9.06
CA GLY A 547 45.20 31.07 9.44
C GLY A 547 44.80 30.17 8.26
N GLY A 548 44.98 30.64 7.01
CA GLY A 548 44.78 29.87 5.79
C GLY A 548 46.10 29.48 5.12
N GLU A 549 46.89 28.57 5.69
CA GLU A 549 47.93 27.92 4.90
C GLU A 549 47.31 26.85 4.00
N ALA A 550 47.37 27.08 2.69
CA ALA A 550 47.19 26.05 1.68
C ALA A 550 48.50 25.25 1.55
N GLY A 551 48.60 24.13 2.27
CA GLY A 551 49.67 23.14 2.11
C GLY A 551 49.19 21.89 1.36
N PRO A 552 49.98 21.32 0.43
CA PRO A 552 49.73 19.98 -0.10
C PRO A 552 50.09 18.95 0.99
N GLY A 553 49.11 18.62 1.84
CA GLY A 553 49.24 17.67 2.96
C GLY A 553 48.75 18.30 4.28
N GLY A 554 47.71 17.71 4.90
CA GLY A 554 47.08 18.16 6.16
C GLY A 554 48.09 18.44 7.29
N GLU A 555 47.85 19.27 8.30
CA GLU A 555 46.65 19.67 9.08
C GLU A 555 46.85 21.17 9.48
N ALA A 556 45.88 21.98 9.91
CA ALA A 556 44.88 21.73 10.95
C ALA A 556 43.62 22.58 10.75
N ARG A 557 42.46 21.92 10.76
CA ARG A 557 41.25 22.54 11.32
C ARG A 557 41.52 22.77 12.81
N PRO A 558 41.11 23.89 13.42
CA PRO A 558 40.95 23.88 14.87
C PRO A 558 40.02 22.70 15.17
N GLY A 559 40.47 21.78 16.04
CA GLY A 559 39.62 20.67 16.48
C GLY A 559 38.28 21.19 17.02
N PRO A 560 37.24 20.33 17.13
CA PRO A 560 35.96 20.74 17.66
C PRO A 560 36.16 21.53 18.95
N ARG A 561 35.71 22.79 18.97
CA ARG A 561 35.78 23.62 20.18
C ARG A 561 35.16 22.85 21.35
N PRO A 562 35.76 22.88 22.55
CA PRO A 562 35.16 22.30 23.74
C PRO A 562 33.70 22.73 23.85
N LEU A 563 32.79 21.83 24.27
CA LEU A 563 31.35 22.11 24.39
C LEU A 563 31.07 23.42 25.16
N THR A 564 31.95 23.77 26.12
CA THR A 564 31.90 25.00 26.94
C THR A 564 32.17 26.29 26.18
N GLU A 565 32.76 26.22 24.99
CA GLU A 565 33.12 27.37 24.13
C GLU A 565 32.23 27.46 22.88
N ARG A 566 31.25 26.56 22.74
CA ARG A 566 30.36 26.50 21.58
C ARG A 566 29.22 27.51 21.70
N VAL A 567 29.00 28.28 20.63
CA VAL A 567 27.82 29.13 20.49
C VAL A 567 26.75 28.31 19.76
N PRO A 568 25.47 28.32 20.20
CA PRO A 568 24.40 27.66 19.46
C PRO A 568 24.34 28.16 18.01
N PRO A 569 24.18 27.27 17.01
CA PRO A 569 24.07 27.66 15.60
C PRO A 569 22.95 28.67 15.36
N CYS A 570 23.09 29.52 14.34
CA CYS A 570 22.03 30.41 13.86
C CYS A 570 21.60 30.03 12.44
N THR A 571 20.38 30.41 12.04
CA THR A 571 19.85 30.12 10.71
C THR A 571 20.53 31.01 9.66
N LEU A 572 21.29 30.40 8.75
CA LEU A 572 21.97 31.08 7.66
C LEU A 572 21.62 30.42 6.32
N PRO A 573 21.67 31.15 5.19
CA PRO A 573 21.50 30.55 3.86
C PRO A 573 22.41 29.32 3.69
N PRO A 574 21.94 28.22 3.07
CA PRO A 574 22.72 27.00 2.92
C PRO A 574 23.92 27.19 1.99
N SER A 575 25.00 26.44 2.20
CA SER A 575 26.21 26.61 1.40
C SER A 575 25.94 26.21 -0.06
N PRO A 576 26.12 27.12 -1.04
CA PRO A 576 25.71 26.87 -2.41
C PRO A 576 26.40 25.70 -3.10
N LEU A 577 25.56 24.85 -3.69
CA LEU A 577 25.98 23.83 -4.65
C LEU A 577 26.01 24.39 -6.08
N ALA A 578 26.51 23.58 -7.03
CA ALA A 578 26.57 23.92 -8.46
C ALA A 578 25.65 22.98 -9.27
N PRO A 579 24.32 23.08 -9.08
CA PRO A 579 23.40 22.10 -9.63
C PRO A 579 23.35 22.16 -11.15
N ARG A 580 23.26 20.99 -11.78
CA ARG A 580 23.09 20.85 -13.23
C ARG A 580 21.68 20.36 -13.55
N ARG A 581 21.24 20.63 -14.77
CA ARG A 581 19.92 20.19 -15.22
C ARG A 581 19.91 18.67 -15.47
N HIS A 582 18.94 18.00 -14.85
CA HIS A 582 18.66 16.58 -14.96
C HIS A 582 17.17 16.38 -15.28
N TRP A 583 16.85 16.14 -16.55
CA TRP A 583 15.47 16.04 -17.02
C TRP A 583 15.29 14.93 -18.06
N VAL A 584 14.22 14.14 -17.95
CA VAL A 584 13.96 12.99 -18.81
C VAL A 584 13.51 13.40 -20.21
N VAL A 585 12.96 14.61 -20.35
CA VAL A 585 12.53 15.18 -21.64
C VAL A 585 13.64 16.08 -22.18
N ASP A 586 14.09 15.79 -23.40
CA ASP A 586 14.91 16.70 -24.21
C ASP A 586 14.01 17.77 -24.83
N GLU A 587 13.98 18.95 -24.22
CA GLU A 587 13.18 20.07 -24.70
C GLU A 587 13.71 20.68 -25.99
N SER A 588 14.99 20.49 -26.34
CA SER A 588 15.53 20.97 -27.62
C SER A 588 14.87 20.28 -28.82
N ALA A 589 14.37 19.06 -28.61
CA ALA A 589 13.58 18.35 -29.61
C ALA A 589 12.20 18.97 -29.84
N ARG A 590 11.72 19.90 -28.97
CA ARG A 590 10.48 20.67 -29.18
C ARG A 590 10.64 21.80 -30.20
N GLU A 591 11.89 22.20 -30.52
CA GLU A 591 12.20 23.33 -31.41
C GLU A 591 12.56 22.89 -32.85
N LEU A 592 12.58 21.58 -33.13
CA LEU A 592 12.81 21.07 -34.48
C LEU A 592 11.61 21.40 -35.40
N PRO A 593 11.82 22.06 -36.56
CA PRO A 593 10.73 22.34 -37.49
C PRO A 593 10.12 21.03 -38.00
N ASP A 594 8.79 21.03 -38.18
CA ASP A 594 8.05 19.93 -38.82
C ASP A 594 8.74 19.52 -40.12
N ARG A 595 9.41 18.37 -40.10
CA ARG A 595 9.92 17.73 -41.31
C ARG A 595 8.80 16.91 -41.97
N ALA A 596 7.72 17.57 -42.35
CA ALA A 596 6.76 17.07 -43.34
C ALA A 596 5.85 18.22 -43.81
N GLY A 597 6.19 18.83 -44.94
CA GLY A 597 5.23 19.60 -45.73
C GLY A 597 4.18 18.67 -46.35
N PRO A 598 3.02 19.21 -46.78
CA PRO A 598 1.85 18.43 -47.17
C PRO A 598 2.11 17.68 -48.48
N ALA A 599 1.87 16.37 -48.49
CA ALA A 599 1.76 15.62 -49.74
C ALA A 599 0.39 15.89 -50.37
N ALA A 600 0.39 16.45 -51.59
CA ALA A 600 -0.79 16.70 -52.40
C ALA A 600 -1.54 15.40 -52.77
N PRO A 601 -2.86 15.45 -53.00
CA PRO A 601 -3.70 14.25 -53.16
C PRO A 601 -3.58 13.66 -54.57
N PRO A 602 -3.66 12.33 -54.76
CA PRO A 602 -3.85 11.75 -56.08
C PRO A 602 -5.35 11.66 -56.42
N GLY A 603 -5.75 12.44 -57.42
CA GLY A 603 -6.72 12.07 -58.46
C GLY A 603 -8.19 11.87 -58.05
N ALA A 604 -9.00 12.90 -58.24
CA ALA A 604 -10.45 12.78 -58.32
C ALA A 604 -10.90 11.94 -59.53
N ALA A 605 -11.78 10.97 -59.28
CA ALA A 605 -12.70 10.39 -60.27
C ALA A 605 -14.15 10.78 -59.89
N PRO A 606 -15.07 10.93 -60.85
CA PRO A 606 -16.13 11.92 -60.80
C PRO A 606 -17.34 11.53 -59.94
N ALA A 607 -18.01 12.58 -59.44
CA ALA A 607 -19.17 12.54 -58.57
C ALA A 607 -20.37 11.80 -59.18
N VAL A 608 -20.95 10.88 -58.40
CA VAL A 608 -22.34 10.44 -58.53
C VAL A 608 -23.13 11.17 -57.45
N PRO A 609 -24.20 11.92 -57.79
CA PRO A 609 -25.02 12.59 -56.79
C PRO A 609 -25.91 11.54 -56.12
N LEU A 610 -25.80 11.40 -54.80
CA LEU A 610 -26.74 10.65 -53.99
C LEU A 610 -27.35 11.59 -52.95
N GLU A 611 -28.68 11.64 -52.99
CA GLU A 611 -29.56 12.48 -52.21
C GLU A 611 -29.30 12.40 -50.71
N VAL A 612 -29.46 13.54 -50.05
CA VAL A 612 -29.48 13.69 -48.59
C VAL A 612 -30.80 13.11 -48.06
N PRO A 613 -30.79 12.04 -47.25
CA PRO A 613 -31.97 11.68 -46.47
C PRO A 613 -32.11 12.66 -45.30
N PRO A 614 -33.33 12.98 -44.86
CA PRO A 614 -33.55 13.97 -43.81
C PRO A 614 -32.96 13.49 -42.48
N VAL A 615 -32.39 14.45 -41.75
CA VAL A 615 -31.89 14.31 -40.38
C VAL A 615 -33.03 13.83 -39.49
N ALA A 616 -32.89 12.63 -38.93
CA ALA A 616 -33.71 12.18 -37.82
C ALA A 616 -33.33 12.94 -36.54
N PRO A 617 -34.29 13.27 -35.66
CA PRO A 617 -34.02 13.99 -34.41
C PRO A 617 -33.10 13.18 -33.49
N PRO A 618 -32.44 13.82 -32.50
CA PRO A 618 -31.49 13.15 -31.64
C PRO A 618 -32.19 12.03 -30.87
N ARG A 619 -31.61 10.83 -30.87
CA ARG A 619 -31.98 9.83 -29.89
C ARG A 619 -31.56 10.32 -28.51
N PRO A 620 -32.44 10.25 -27.50
CA PRO A 620 -32.02 10.31 -26.11
C PRO A 620 -31.20 9.05 -25.80
N ASP A 621 -30.60 9.02 -24.61
CA ASP A 621 -30.08 7.84 -23.89
C ASP A 621 -28.56 7.86 -23.69
N GLY A 622 -28.15 7.87 -22.41
CA GLY A 622 -26.82 7.46 -21.98
C GLY A 622 -26.60 5.96 -22.24
N PRO A 623 -25.43 5.39 -21.87
CA PRO A 623 -25.21 3.96 -22.05
C PRO A 623 -26.33 3.19 -21.33
N SER A 624 -27.03 2.34 -22.06
CA SER A 624 -28.15 1.56 -21.51
C SER A 624 -27.64 0.63 -20.40
N ALA A 625 -28.53 0.24 -19.48
CA ALA A 625 -28.23 -0.77 -18.47
C ALA A 625 -27.62 -2.05 -19.09
N ALA A 626 -28.02 -2.38 -20.32
CA ALA A 626 -27.44 -3.47 -21.11
C ALA A 626 -25.94 -3.27 -21.38
N ALA A 627 -25.50 -2.07 -21.73
CA ALA A 627 -24.09 -1.76 -21.96
C ALA A 627 -23.27 -1.86 -20.67
N VAL A 628 -23.83 -1.39 -19.55
CA VAL A 628 -23.17 -1.50 -18.22
C VAL A 628 -22.99 -2.97 -17.84
N VAL A 629 -24.04 -3.78 -17.91
CA VAL A 629 -23.95 -5.21 -17.58
C VAL A 629 -23.00 -5.94 -18.52
N LEU A 630 -23.07 -5.70 -19.83
CA LEU A 630 -22.17 -6.35 -20.80
C LEU A 630 -20.71 -5.97 -20.59
N GLU A 631 -20.40 -4.72 -20.26
CA GLU A 631 -19.04 -4.27 -19.93
C GLU A 631 -18.53 -4.87 -18.62
N GLU A 632 -19.39 -4.98 -17.60
CA GLU A 632 -19.00 -5.55 -16.31
C GLU A 632 -18.82 -7.08 -16.39
N VAL A 633 -19.69 -7.78 -17.15
CA VAL A 633 -19.54 -9.21 -17.48
C VAL A 633 -18.29 -9.41 -18.35
N SER A 634 -18.05 -8.54 -19.34
CA SER A 634 -16.84 -8.57 -20.16
C SER A 634 -15.58 -8.32 -19.35
N ARG A 635 -15.60 -7.40 -18.38
CA ARG A 635 -14.43 -7.11 -17.53
C ARG A 635 -14.16 -8.25 -16.54
N THR A 636 -15.18 -8.71 -15.85
CA THR A 636 -15.06 -9.75 -14.82
C THR A 636 -14.73 -11.11 -15.47
N GLY A 637 -15.42 -11.44 -16.57
CA GLY A 637 -15.24 -12.64 -17.38
C GLY A 637 -14.14 -12.56 -18.46
N VAL A 638 -13.53 -11.38 -18.70
CA VAL A 638 -12.50 -11.11 -19.74
C VAL A 638 -12.91 -11.65 -21.12
N PHE A 639 -14.20 -11.73 -21.40
CA PHE A 639 -14.71 -12.03 -22.73
C PHE A 639 -14.74 -10.75 -23.57
N PRO A 640 -14.34 -10.77 -24.86
CA PRO A 640 -14.61 -9.66 -25.76
C PRO A 640 -16.11 -9.36 -25.79
N LEU A 641 -16.49 -8.07 -25.82
CA LEU A 641 -17.91 -7.68 -25.91
C LEU A 641 -18.62 -8.30 -27.13
N SER A 642 -17.89 -8.59 -28.22
CA SER A 642 -18.41 -9.26 -29.42
C SER A 642 -18.87 -10.70 -29.18
N ASP A 643 -18.37 -11.33 -28.11
CA ASP A 643 -18.55 -12.76 -27.85
C ASP A 643 -19.64 -13.00 -26.80
N LEU A 644 -20.22 -11.93 -26.23
CA LEU A 644 -21.29 -12.00 -25.23
C LEU A 644 -22.67 -11.93 -25.89
N SER A 645 -23.58 -12.79 -25.44
CA SER A 645 -24.98 -12.81 -25.86
C SER A 645 -25.90 -12.76 -24.65
N GLU A 646 -27.05 -12.08 -24.77
CA GLU A 646 -28.09 -12.03 -23.72
C GLU A 646 -28.61 -13.43 -23.32
N ARG A 647 -28.41 -14.46 -24.15
CA ARG A 647 -28.86 -15.83 -23.88
C ARG A 647 -27.86 -16.66 -23.06
N MET A 648 -26.62 -16.20 -22.92
CA MET A 648 -25.58 -16.94 -22.19
C MET A 648 -25.82 -16.85 -20.69
N THR A 649 -25.71 -17.98 -20.01
CA THR A 649 -25.72 -18.12 -18.56
C THR A 649 -24.37 -17.72 -17.97
N LEU A 650 -24.38 -16.99 -16.84
CA LEU A 650 -23.15 -16.50 -16.21
C LEU A 650 -22.30 -17.66 -15.67
N VAL A 651 -22.95 -18.65 -15.05
CA VAL A 651 -22.27 -19.80 -14.43
C VAL A 651 -21.96 -20.87 -15.48
N THR A 652 -22.96 -21.35 -16.22
CA THR A 652 -22.80 -22.51 -17.12
C THR A 652 -22.06 -22.16 -18.42
N ASP A 653 -22.44 -21.07 -19.10
CA ASP A 653 -21.83 -20.70 -20.38
C ASP A 653 -20.56 -19.84 -20.22
N LEU A 654 -20.53 -18.95 -19.21
CA LEU A 654 -19.45 -17.98 -19.01
C LEU A 654 -18.50 -18.32 -17.85
N GLY A 655 -18.80 -19.35 -17.05
CA GLY A 655 -17.91 -19.89 -16.02
C GLY A 655 -17.66 -18.98 -14.82
N PHE A 656 -18.61 -18.11 -14.44
CA PHE A 656 -18.48 -17.27 -13.25
C PHE A 656 -18.64 -18.11 -11.98
N ASP A 657 -17.68 -18.04 -11.05
CA ASP A 657 -17.79 -18.61 -9.71
C ASP A 657 -18.34 -17.60 -8.69
N SER A 658 -18.59 -18.02 -7.45
CA SER A 658 -19.19 -17.18 -6.41
C SER A 658 -18.43 -15.89 -6.13
N LEU A 659 -17.11 -15.88 -6.26
CA LEU A 659 -16.28 -14.69 -6.02
C LEU A 659 -16.23 -13.77 -7.25
N MET A 660 -16.32 -14.32 -8.47
CA MET A 660 -16.55 -13.54 -9.69
C MET A 660 -17.97 -12.94 -9.71
N LEU A 661 -18.97 -13.66 -9.24
CA LEU A 661 -20.35 -13.16 -9.11
C LEU A 661 -20.42 -12.06 -8.05
N GLN A 662 -19.69 -12.19 -6.94
CA GLN A 662 -19.55 -11.15 -5.93
C GLN A 662 -18.79 -9.93 -6.48
N GLU A 663 -17.73 -10.13 -7.25
CA GLU A 663 -17.02 -9.04 -7.94
C GLU A 663 -17.90 -8.35 -8.99
N LEU A 664 -18.73 -9.12 -9.71
CA LEU A 664 -19.70 -8.63 -10.68
C LEU A 664 -20.83 -7.85 -9.99
N GLU A 665 -21.34 -8.33 -8.86
CA GLU A 665 -22.32 -7.63 -8.01
C GLU A 665 -21.77 -6.30 -7.53
N VAL A 666 -20.54 -6.29 -7.00
CA VAL A 666 -19.86 -5.06 -6.57
C VAL A 666 -19.57 -4.13 -7.75
N GLY A 667 -19.18 -4.69 -8.90
CA GLY A 667 -18.87 -3.94 -10.13
C GLY A 667 -20.10 -3.25 -10.73
N ILE A 668 -21.20 -3.99 -10.88
CA ILE A 668 -22.49 -3.46 -11.33
C ILE A 668 -23.05 -2.51 -10.28
N GLY A 669 -23.01 -2.85 -8.99
CA GLY A 669 -23.50 -2.01 -7.89
C GLY A 669 -22.78 -0.67 -7.75
N ARG A 670 -21.52 -0.56 -8.20
CA ARG A 670 -20.79 0.73 -8.31
C ARG A 670 -21.31 1.62 -9.43
N ARG A 671 -21.82 1.03 -10.52
CA ARG A 671 -22.27 1.74 -11.73
C ARG A 671 -23.78 1.90 -11.79
N VAL A 672 -24.53 1.06 -11.06
CA VAL A 672 -25.98 1.11 -10.90
C VAL A 672 -26.31 1.11 -9.40
N PRO A 673 -26.54 2.29 -8.79
CA PRO A 673 -26.77 2.42 -7.37
C PRO A 673 -28.04 1.68 -6.90
N GLY A 674 -27.90 0.79 -5.91
CA GLY A 674 -29.02 0.03 -5.34
C GLY A 674 -29.20 -1.38 -5.91
N PHE A 675 -28.38 -1.79 -6.90
CA PHE A 675 -28.35 -3.15 -7.40
C PHE A 675 -27.78 -4.11 -6.35
N ARG A 676 -28.64 -4.99 -5.82
CA ARG A 676 -28.29 -6.24 -5.14
C ARG A 676 -29.31 -7.26 -5.58
N ALA A 677 -28.87 -8.40 -6.09
CA ALA A 677 -29.77 -9.44 -6.56
C ALA A 677 -29.40 -10.76 -5.91
N GLU A 678 -30.29 -11.31 -5.08
CA GLU A 678 -30.16 -12.69 -4.59
C GLU A 678 -30.13 -13.69 -5.78
N GLU A 679 -30.73 -13.32 -6.92
CA GLU A 679 -30.67 -14.06 -8.18
C GLU A 679 -29.27 -14.12 -8.83
N LEU A 680 -28.26 -13.33 -8.41
CA LEU A 680 -26.89 -13.38 -8.96
C LEU A 680 -26.21 -14.73 -8.75
N PHE A 681 -26.61 -15.45 -7.72
CA PHE A 681 -26.11 -16.78 -7.38
C PHE A 681 -26.97 -17.90 -7.99
N SER A 682 -27.93 -17.57 -8.86
CA SER A 682 -28.73 -18.56 -9.58
C SER A 682 -27.94 -19.14 -10.76
N PRO A 683 -27.84 -20.48 -10.90
CA PRO A 683 -27.11 -21.12 -11.98
C PRO A 683 -27.71 -20.85 -13.37
N ASP A 684 -29.00 -20.53 -13.43
CA ASP A 684 -29.72 -20.24 -14.67
C ASP A 684 -29.69 -18.74 -15.06
N LEU A 685 -28.97 -17.91 -14.30
CA LEU A 685 -28.95 -16.47 -14.55
C LEU A 685 -28.24 -16.17 -15.87
N THR A 686 -29.00 -15.69 -16.85
CA THR A 686 -28.46 -15.23 -18.14
C THR A 686 -28.01 -13.78 -18.09
N VAL A 687 -27.11 -13.41 -19.00
CA VAL A 687 -26.71 -12.01 -19.22
C VAL A 687 -27.95 -11.13 -19.47
N GLY A 688 -28.92 -11.62 -20.26
CA GLY A 688 -30.17 -10.90 -20.51
C GLY A 688 -31.07 -10.74 -19.29
N ARG A 689 -31.10 -11.75 -18.40
CA ARG A 689 -31.83 -11.68 -17.14
C ARG A 689 -31.15 -10.72 -16.16
N LEU A 690 -29.81 -10.72 -16.12
CA LEU A 690 -29.02 -9.75 -15.36
C LEU A 690 -29.25 -8.32 -15.85
N ILE A 691 -29.37 -8.10 -17.17
CA ILE A 691 -29.74 -6.80 -17.75
C ILE A 691 -31.14 -6.37 -17.30
N ALA A 692 -32.11 -7.28 -17.27
CA ALA A 692 -33.48 -6.99 -16.83
C ALA A 692 -33.58 -6.69 -15.33
N LEU A 693 -32.67 -7.22 -14.50
CA LEU A 693 -32.58 -6.89 -13.08
C LEU A 693 -32.01 -5.48 -12.84
N VAL A 694 -31.25 -4.94 -13.80
CA VAL A 694 -30.64 -3.61 -13.75
C VAL A 694 -31.55 -2.54 -14.36
N ASP A 695 -32.50 -2.92 -15.21
CA ASP A 695 -33.47 -2.02 -15.87
C ASP A 695 -34.91 -2.61 -15.88
N PRO A 696 -35.73 -2.24 -14.87
CA PRO A 696 -37.03 -2.86 -14.63
C PRO A 696 -38.17 -2.42 -15.58
N ASP A 697 -37.97 -1.44 -16.49
CA ASP A 697 -39.00 -0.99 -17.45
C ASP A 697 -39.36 -2.05 -18.53
N ARG A 698 -38.74 -3.24 -18.46
CA ARG A 698 -38.99 -4.41 -19.32
C ARG A 698 -39.92 -5.49 -18.71
N ALA A 699 -40.52 -5.32 -17.52
CA ALA A 699 -41.37 -6.35 -16.89
C ALA A 699 -42.75 -5.85 -16.36
N GLU A 700 -43.80 -6.67 -16.51
CA GLU A 700 -45.21 -6.41 -16.08
C GLU A 700 -45.43 -6.36 -14.54
N PRO A 701 -46.50 -5.70 -14.03
CA PRO A 701 -46.57 -5.23 -12.63
C PRO A 701 -47.24 -6.20 -11.64
N ALA A 702 -46.72 -6.25 -10.39
CA ALA A 702 -47.31 -6.89 -9.20
C ALA A 702 -47.10 -5.99 -7.93
N PRO A 703 -47.87 -6.17 -6.83
CA PRO A 703 -48.31 -5.09 -5.91
C PRO A 703 -47.26 -4.64 -4.87
N PRO A 704 -47.45 -3.51 -4.18
CA PRO A 704 -46.35 -2.73 -3.63
C PRO A 704 -45.73 -3.38 -2.40
N ALA A 705 -44.44 -3.71 -2.50
CA ALA A 705 -43.61 -4.03 -1.34
C ALA A 705 -43.03 -2.73 -0.75
N GLN A 706 -43.04 -2.66 0.58
CA GLN A 706 -42.52 -1.53 1.34
C GLN A 706 -41.03 -1.30 1.05
N PRO A 707 -40.55 -0.04 1.14
CA PRO A 707 -39.16 0.27 0.89
C PRO A 707 -38.28 -0.44 1.93
N PRO A 708 -37.24 -1.19 1.52
CA PRO A 708 -36.25 -1.65 2.48
C PRO A 708 -35.43 -0.43 2.95
N PRO A 709 -34.91 -0.45 4.17
CA PRO A 709 -34.19 0.67 4.71
C PRO A 709 -32.89 0.88 3.94
N ARG A 710 -32.54 2.15 3.73
CA ARG A 710 -31.23 2.58 3.25
C ARG A 710 -30.15 2.02 4.19
N GLU A 711 -29.30 1.13 3.70
CA GLU A 711 -28.01 0.90 4.36
C GLU A 711 -27.07 2.06 3.98
N ALA A 712 -26.79 2.89 4.99
CA ALA A 712 -25.74 3.88 4.94
C ALA A 712 -24.37 3.19 4.82
N LEU A 713 -23.42 3.79 4.10
CA LEU A 713 -22.02 3.43 4.25
C LEU A 713 -21.67 3.59 5.74
N PRO A 714 -21.15 2.55 6.42
CA PRO A 714 -21.20 2.48 7.87
C PRO A 714 -20.18 3.43 8.49
N GLU A 715 -20.61 4.54 9.12
CA GLU A 715 -19.80 5.42 10.00
C GLU A 715 -18.89 4.62 10.91
N TRP A 716 -17.60 5.01 10.95
CA TRP A 716 -16.66 4.52 11.96
C TRP A 716 -17.30 4.60 13.34
N GLY A 717 -17.57 3.44 13.91
CA GLY A 717 -18.05 3.25 15.27
C GLY A 717 -17.06 2.42 16.06
N ALA A 718 -17.24 2.34 17.39
CA ALA A 718 -16.47 1.41 18.23
C ALA A 718 -16.51 -0.02 17.64
N GLY A 719 -17.68 -0.39 17.09
CA GLY A 719 -18.00 -1.51 16.20
C GLY A 719 -16.94 -1.94 15.18
N THR A 720 -16.26 -1.00 14.55
CA THR A 720 -15.32 -1.29 13.44
C THR A 720 -13.86 -1.13 13.85
N ALA A 721 -13.61 -0.78 15.11
CA ALA A 721 -12.27 -0.57 15.68
C ALA A 721 -11.79 -1.74 16.55
N SER A 722 -12.69 -2.67 16.86
CA SER A 722 -12.41 -3.94 17.51
C SER A 722 -12.99 -5.06 16.66
N VAL A 723 -12.22 -6.12 16.42
CA VAL A 723 -12.71 -7.30 15.70
C VAL A 723 -13.94 -7.88 16.39
N ASP A 724 -13.96 -7.86 17.72
CA ASP A 724 -15.06 -8.39 18.53
C ASP A 724 -16.39 -7.67 18.26
N ASP A 725 -16.34 -6.39 17.85
CA ASP A 725 -17.53 -5.59 17.61
C ASP A 725 -17.94 -5.58 16.12
N PHE A 726 -17.24 -6.34 15.26
CA PHE A 726 -17.55 -6.39 13.82
C PHE A 726 -18.96 -6.97 13.60
N PRO A 727 -19.79 -6.36 12.73
CA PRO A 727 -21.11 -6.90 12.40
C PRO A 727 -21.07 -8.35 11.89
N GLU A 728 -19.96 -8.77 11.27
CA GLU A 728 -19.70 -10.16 10.87
C GLU A 728 -19.57 -11.08 12.08
N VAL A 729 -18.91 -10.62 13.15
CA VAL A 729 -18.74 -11.38 14.41
C VAL A 729 -20.08 -11.48 15.14
N GLY A 730 -20.83 -10.39 15.27
CA GLY A 730 -22.18 -10.43 15.86
C GLY A 730 -23.14 -11.36 15.09
N ARG A 731 -23.16 -11.27 13.75
CA ARG A 731 -23.97 -12.19 12.91
C ARG A 731 -23.51 -13.65 13.03
N PHE A 732 -22.22 -13.88 13.21
CA PHE A 732 -21.68 -15.22 13.47
C PHE A 732 -22.13 -15.75 14.83
N GLU A 733 -22.07 -14.94 15.88
CA GLU A 733 -22.55 -15.31 17.22
C GLU A 733 -24.06 -15.58 17.25
N GLU A 734 -24.86 -14.77 16.57
CA GLU A 734 -26.31 -15.01 16.40
C GLU A 734 -26.60 -16.36 15.71
N ARG A 735 -25.87 -16.68 14.62
CA ARG A 735 -25.99 -17.99 13.96
C ARG A 735 -25.57 -19.13 14.86
N LEU A 736 -24.52 -18.95 15.66
CA LEU A 736 -24.06 -19.96 16.61
C LEU A 736 -25.10 -20.19 17.72
N GLY A 737 -25.71 -19.12 18.23
CA GLY A 737 -26.80 -19.15 19.20
C GLY A 737 -28.04 -19.86 18.66
N ALA A 738 -28.45 -19.56 17.43
CA ALA A 738 -29.60 -20.21 16.78
C ALA A 738 -29.40 -21.73 16.62
N ILE A 739 -28.17 -22.19 16.34
CA ILE A 739 -27.84 -23.62 16.30
C ILE A 739 -27.95 -24.22 17.70
N ALA A 740 -27.40 -23.56 18.72
CA ALA A 740 -27.46 -24.03 20.11
C ALA A 740 -28.92 -24.13 20.64
N ASP A 741 -29.76 -23.16 20.33
CA ASP A 741 -31.17 -23.11 20.76
C ASP A 741 -32.06 -24.17 20.09
N SER A 742 -31.66 -24.67 18.91
CA SER A 742 -32.35 -25.77 18.21
C SER A 742 -32.20 -27.13 18.91
N GLY A 743 -31.38 -27.20 19.97
CA GLY A 743 -31.00 -28.45 20.65
C GLY A 743 -29.97 -29.29 19.89
N ALA A 744 -29.55 -28.86 18.69
CA ALA A 744 -28.49 -29.49 17.93
C ALA A 744 -27.11 -29.13 18.52
N GLN A 745 -26.29 -30.14 18.81
CA GLN A 745 -24.91 -29.88 19.23
C GLN A 745 -24.10 -29.34 18.05
N TYR A 746 -23.35 -28.26 18.29
CA TYR A 746 -22.46 -27.69 17.29
C TYR A 746 -21.44 -28.76 16.83
N PRO A 747 -21.43 -29.14 15.53
CA PRO A 747 -20.70 -30.31 15.08
C PRO A 747 -19.20 -30.06 14.90
N TYR A 748 -18.79 -28.79 14.91
CA TYR A 748 -17.39 -28.37 14.72
C TYR A 748 -16.68 -28.11 16.05
N PHE A 749 -15.35 -28.13 16.04
CA PHE A 749 -14.48 -27.95 17.23
C PHE A 749 -14.73 -28.95 18.37
N ARG A 750 -15.22 -30.14 18.05
CA ARG A 750 -15.32 -31.23 19.04
C ARG A 750 -13.94 -31.58 19.59
N VAL A 751 -13.86 -31.75 20.91
CA VAL A 751 -12.61 -32.07 21.59
C VAL A 751 -12.37 -33.57 21.55
N HIS A 752 -11.39 -33.99 20.76
CA HIS A 752 -10.97 -35.38 20.67
C HIS A 752 -9.90 -35.70 21.74
N GLU A 753 -10.17 -36.69 22.58
CA GLU A 753 -9.30 -37.15 23.66
C GLU A 753 -8.33 -38.22 23.12
N GLY A 754 -7.35 -37.79 22.31
CA GLY A 754 -6.28 -38.64 21.78
C GLY A 754 -6.28 -38.77 20.26
N ASN A 755 -5.61 -39.81 19.76
CA ASN A 755 -5.39 -39.98 18.33
C ASN A 755 -6.67 -40.41 17.60
N ILE A 756 -7.00 -39.73 16.50
CA ILE A 756 -8.18 -40.00 15.68
C ILE A 756 -7.83 -41.04 14.62
N ARG A 757 -8.33 -42.26 14.79
CA ARG A 757 -8.14 -43.40 13.87
C ARG A 757 -9.45 -43.71 13.14
N ASP A 758 -9.71 -44.99 12.89
CA ASP A 758 -11.05 -45.53 12.63
C ASP A 758 -12.05 -45.15 13.73
N THR A 759 -11.55 -44.92 14.94
CA THR A 759 -12.31 -44.53 16.12
C THR A 759 -11.71 -43.30 16.80
N THR A 760 -12.49 -42.65 17.65
CA THR A 760 -12.05 -41.52 18.48
C THR A 760 -12.82 -41.47 19.80
N VAL A 761 -12.34 -40.69 20.77
CA VAL A 761 -12.97 -40.51 22.08
C VAL A 761 -13.34 -39.03 22.24
N ILE A 762 -14.60 -38.76 22.60
CA ILE A 762 -15.11 -37.40 22.86
C ILE A 762 -15.94 -37.45 24.14
N GLY A 763 -15.57 -36.64 25.14
CA GLY A 763 -16.23 -36.64 26.44
C GLY A 763 -16.18 -38.01 27.12
N GLY A 764 -15.05 -38.71 27.03
CA GLY A 764 -14.85 -40.08 27.54
C GLY A 764 -15.65 -41.19 26.83
N ARG A 765 -16.47 -40.89 25.81
CA ARG A 765 -17.24 -41.89 25.05
C ARG A 765 -16.52 -42.22 23.73
N PRO A 766 -16.39 -43.50 23.35
CA PRO A 766 -15.83 -43.89 22.06
C PRO A 766 -16.85 -43.72 20.92
N TYR A 767 -16.37 -43.27 19.77
CA TYR A 767 -17.13 -43.08 18.53
C TYR A 767 -16.40 -43.74 17.36
N LEU A 768 -17.18 -44.28 16.42
CA LEU A 768 -16.69 -44.64 15.09
C LEU A 768 -16.50 -43.36 14.28
N SER A 769 -15.32 -43.15 13.72
CA SER A 769 -14.91 -41.88 13.12
C SER A 769 -14.78 -41.98 11.61
N PHE A 770 -15.45 -41.09 10.90
CA PHE A 770 -15.27 -40.82 9.46
C PHE A 770 -14.89 -39.36 9.19
N GLY A 771 -14.55 -38.58 10.22
CA GLY A 771 -14.11 -37.18 10.12
C GLY A 771 -12.58 -36.99 10.13
N SER A 772 -11.81 -38.05 9.90
CA SER A 772 -10.35 -38.02 9.95
C SER A 772 -9.73 -38.26 8.58
N TYR A 773 -8.67 -37.53 8.26
CA TYR A 773 -7.85 -37.77 7.07
C TYR A 773 -6.76 -38.85 7.27
N ASN A 774 -6.89 -39.68 8.32
CA ASN A 774 -5.99 -40.79 8.60
C ASN A 774 -6.24 -42.00 7.67
N TYR A 775 -6.19 -41.77 6.36
CA TYR A 775 -6.57 -42.73 5.32
C TYR A 775 -5.88 -44.10 5.45
N LEU A 776 -4.61 -44.12 5.87
CA LEU A 776 -3.80 -45.34 5.94
C LEU A 776 -3.59 -45.87 7.36
N GLY A 777 -4.21 -45.25 8.38
CA GLY A 777 -3.98 -45.62 9.78
C GLY A 777 -2.54 -45.36 10.24
N ILE A 778 -1.85 -44.43 9.59
CA ILE A 778 -0.44 -44.11 9.87
C ILE A 778 -0.34 -43.01 10.93
N SER A 779 -1.33 -42.12 11.01
CA SER A 779 -1.41 -41.14 12.10
C SER A 779 -1.56 -41.89 13.43
N GLY A 780 -0.56 -41.70 14.30
CA GLY A 780 -0.38 -42.39 15.58
C GLY A 780 0.09 -43.85 15.50
N HIS A 781 0.64 -44.29 14.36
CA HIS A 781 1.37 -45.54 14.27
C HIS A 781 2.61 -45.50 15.20
N PRO A 782 2.93 -46.58 15.95
CA PRO A 782 4.02 -46.56 16.92
C PRO A 782 5.37 -46.14 16.34
N ALA A 783 5.72 -46.60 15.14
CA ALA A 783 6.98 -46.23 14.48
C ALA A 783 7.06 -44.75 14.11
N VAL A 784 5.93 -44.12 13.75
CA VAL A 784 5.86 -42.68 13.43
C VAL A 784 6.02 -41.86 14.70
N ASN A 785 5.31 -42.23 15.77
CA ASN A 785 5.44 -41.58 17.08
C ASN A 785 6.87 -41.68 17.63
N GLU A 786 7.47 -42.86 17.53
CA GLU A 786 8.84 -43.08 18.00
C GLU A 786 9.86 -42.27 17.17
N ALA A 787 9.66 -42.17 15.85
CA ALA A 787 10.50 -41.31 15.00
C ALA A 787 10.40 -39.83 15.40
N ALA A 788 9.18 -39.34 15.68
CA ALA A 788 8.97 -37.98 16.16
C ALA A 788 9.64 -37.75 17.51
N HIS A 789 9.48 -38.66 18.48
CA HIS A 789 10.13 -38.56 19.80
C HIS A 789 11.66 -38.50 19.68
N ARG A 790 12.28 -39.42 18.94
CA ARG A 790 13.74 -39.41 18.72
C ARG A 790 14.23 -38.13 18.05
N ALA A 791 13.43 -37.57 17.14
CA ALA A 791 13.78 -36.31 16.48
C ALA A 791 13.72 -35.12 17.44
N VAL A 792 12.74 -35.08 18.35
CA VAL A 792 12.66 -34.08 19.42
C VAL A 792 13.86 -34.21 20.37
N ASP A 793 14.19 -35.44 20.80
CA ASP A 793 15.33 -35.68 21.69
C ASP A 793 16.66 -35.23 21.07
N ARG A 794 16.83 -35.43 19.76
CA ARG A 794 18.07 -35.10 19.04
C ARG A 794 18.18 -33.64 18.62
N TYR A 795 17.09 -33.06 18.09
CA TYR A 795 17.12 -31.77 17.41
C TYR A 795 16.30 -30.68 18.12
N GLY A 796 15.60 -31.02 19.20
CA GLY A 796 14.68 -30.14 19.90
C GLY A 796 13.37 -29.89 19.15
N THR A 797 12.58 -28.96 19.65
CA THR A 797 11.26 -28.61 19.11
C THR A 797 11.29 -27.42 18.15
N SER A 798 12.31 -26.55 18.25
CA SER A 798 12.41 -25.31 17.47
C SER A 798 13.23 -25.49 16.19
N VAL A 799 12.89 -24.69 15.18
CA VAL A 799 13.61 -24.53 13.91
C VAL A 799 14.33 -23.18 13.81
N SER A 800 14.16 -22.32 14.82
CA SER A 800 14.74 -20.97 14.98
C SER A 800 14.36 -19.93 13.92
N ALA A 801 14.57 -20.20 12.63
CA ALA A 801 14.34 -19.25 11.55
C ALA A 801 14.02 -19.95 10.22
N SER A 802 14.06 -19.21 9.11
CA SER A 802 14.01 -19.81 7.78
C SER A 802 15.25 -20.65 7.51
N ARG A 803 15.10 -21.69 6.68
CA ARG A 803 16.20 -22.62 6.35
C ARG A 803 17.36 -21.93 5.62
N VAL A 804 17.08 -20.82 4.93
CA VAL A 804 18.11 -19.98 4.30
C VAL A 804 19.03 -19.35 5.35
N LEU A 805 18.48 -18.99 6.51
CA LEU A 805 19.22 -18.33 7.59
C LEU A 805 19.78 -19.32 8.62
N SER A 806 18.97 -20.29 9.08
CA SER A 806 19.35 -21.23 10.14
C SER A 806 20.10 -22.47 9.63
N GLY A 807 20.22 -22.63 8.31
CA GLY A 807 20.80 -23.81 7.68
C GLY A 807 19.88 -25.02 7.61
N GLU A 808 20.37 -26.07 6.96
CA GLU A 808 19.65 -27.33 6.68
C GLU A 808 19.94 -28.41 7.72
N ARG A 809 18.93 -29.24 8.02
CA ARG A 809 19.09 -30.43 8.89
C ARG A 809 19.09 -31.69 8.03
N GLU A 810 19.94 -32.66 8.39
CA GLU A 810 20.03 -33.96 7.71
C GLU A 810 18.64 -34.62 7.55
N LEU A 811 17.81 -34.54 8.59
CA LEU A 811 16.44 -35.07 8.61
C LEU A 811 15.56 -34.47 7.50
N MET A 812 15.66 -33.16 7.25
CA MET A 812 14.88 -32.46 6.22
C MET A 812 15.32 -32.87 4.82
N VAL A 813 16.63 -32.98 4.61
CA VAL A 813 17.21 -33.43 3.33
C VAL A 813 16.77 -34.87 3.02
N ARG A 814 16.72 -35.74 4.03
CA ARG A 814 16.23 -37.11 3.90
C ARG A 814 14.74 -37.15 3.56
N LEU A 815 13.91 -36.34 4.23
CA LEU A 815 12.49 -36.23 3.93
C LEU A 815 12.25 -35.80 2.48
N GLU A 816 12.89 -34.72 2.04
CA GLU A 816 12.72 -34.20 0.68
C GLU A 816 13.15 -35.22 -0.39
N ARG A 817 14.22 -35.96 -0.13
CA ARG A 817 14.65 -37.06 -1.01
C ARG A 817 13.63 -38.21 -1.04
N ALA A 818 13.16 -38.65 0.13
CA ALA A 818 12.17 -39.73 0.22
C ALA A 818 10.86 -39.35 -0.49
N LEU A 819 10.41 -38.09 -0.35
CA LEU A 819 9.25 -37.57 -1.07
C LEU A 819 9.49 -37.51 -2.58
N ALA A 820 10.66 -37.04 -3.03
CA ALA A 820 10.99 -37.01 -4.45
C ALA A 820 10.98 -38.42 -5.08
N GLU A 821 11.59 -39.40 -4.39
CA GLU A 821 11.59 -40.81 -4.79
C GLU A 821 10.19 -41.43 -4.78
N PHE A 822 9.37 -41.12 -3.76
CA PHE A 822 8.00 -41.61 -3.64
C PHE A 822 7.10 -41.06 -4.75
N LEU A 823 7.18 -39.75 -5.01
CA LEU A 823 6.40 -39.08 -6.06
C LEU A 823 6.90 -39.42 -7.47
N GLY A 824 8.15 -39.88 -7.62
CA GLY A 824 8.78 -40.12 -8.92
C GLY A 824 9.14 -38.83 -9.65
N VAL A 825 9.55 -37.79 -8.92
CA VAL A 825 9.94 -36.48 -9.46
C VAL A 825 11.43 -36.23 -9.29
N GLY A 826 11.97 -35.21 -9.97
CA GLY A 826 13.41 -34.93 -9.95
C GLY A 826 13.93 -34.37 -8.62
N ASP A 827 13.13 -33.60 -7.89
CA ASP A 827 13.45 -33.09 -6.56
C ASP A 827 12.15 -32.64 -5.85
N CYS A 828 12.22 -32.34 -4.56
CA CYS A 828 11.10 -31.89 -3.74
C CYS A 828 11.52 -30.83 -2.72
N LEU A 829 10.59 -29.92 -2.41
CA LEU A 829 10.73 -28.88 -1.38
C LEU A 829 9.60 -29.00 -0.37
N THR A 830 9.90 -28.95 0.92
CA THR A 830 8.90 -28.99 2.00
C THR A 830 8.67 -27.62 2.64
N LEU A 831 7.41 -27.34 2.99
CA LEU A 831 6.92 -26.11 3.59
C LEU A 831 6.07 -26.39 4.85
N VAL A 832 5.87 -25.37 5.67
CA VAL A 832 5.24 -25.49 7.01
C VAL A 832 3.72 -25.63 7.02
N SER A 833 3.04 -25.37 5.90
CA SER A 833 1.58 -25.48 5.82
C SER A 833 1.15 -25.95 4.43
N GLY A 834 0.21 -26.89 4.36
CA GLY A 834 -0.41 -27.31 3.09
C GLY A 834 -1.14 -26.17 2.39
N HIS A 835 -1.99 -25.43 3.09
CA HIS A 835 -2.73 -24.29 2.51
C HIS A 835 -1.79 -23.21 1.95
N ALA A 836 -0.88 -22.72 2.80
CA ALA A 836 0.11 -21.72 2.41
C ALA A 836 1.00 -22.16 1.24
N THR A 837 1.23 -23.46 1.02
CA THR A 837 1.98 -23.97 -0.13
C THR A 837 1.33 -23.58 -1.46
N ASN A 838 0.01 -23.77 -1.62
CA ASN A 838 -0.71 -23.33 -2.82
C ASN A 838 -0.64 -21.81 -2.98
N VAL A 839 -0.93 -21.08 -1.90
CA VAL A 839 -0.92 -19.62 -1.89
C VAL A 839 0.44 -19.06 -2.34
N THR A 840 1.54 -19.53 -1.74
CA THR A 840 2.86 -19.04 -2.12
C THR A 840 3.31 -19.52 -3.49
N ALA A 841 2.94 -20.74 -3.91
CA ALA A 841 3.38 -21.29 -5.18
C ALA A 841 2.73 -20.57 -6.35
N ILE A 842 1.40 -20.42 -6.31
CA ILE A 842 0.65 -19.71 -7.36
C ILE A 842 1.07 -18.23 -7.40
N GLY A 843 1.13 -17.57 -6.23
CA GLY A 843 1.59 -16.19 -6.11
C GLY A 843 3.02 -15.93 -6.62
N HIS A 844 3.84 -16.98 -6.75
CA HIS A 844 5.20 -16.89 -7.26
C HIS A 844 5.33 -17.30 -8.75
N LEU A 845 4.48 -18.20 -9.23
CA LEU A 845 4.53 -18.72 -10.60
C LEU A 845 3.94 -17.75 -11.63
N VAL A 846 2.85 -17.06 -11.25
CA VAL A 846 2.04 -16.22 -12.13
C VAL A 846 1.86 -14.82 -11.53
N GLY A 847 1.54 -13.84 -12.37
CA GLY A 847 1.21 -12.47 -11.94
C GLY A 847 0.26 -11.76 -12.89
N ALA A 848 0.12 -10.43 -12.77
CA ALA A 848 -0.89 -9.63 -13.49
C ALA A 848 -0.94 -9.71 -15.02
N GLN A 849 0.05 -10.34 -15.68
CA GLN A 849 0.08 -10.57 -17.14
C GLN A 849 -0.26 -12.01 -17.54
N ASP A 850 -0.56 -12.86 -16.56
CA ASP A 850 -0.79 -14.28 -16.71
C ASP A 850 -2.26 -14.62 -16.37
N LEU A 851 -2.67 -15.84 -16.72
CA LEU A 851 -4.00 -16.38 -16.43
C LEU A 851 -3.88 -17.68 -15.64
N VAL A 852 -4.71 -17.87 -14.62
CA VAL A 852 -4.97 -19.16 -13.99
C VAL A 852 -6.32 -19.68 -14.46
N VAL A 853 -6.36 -20.89 -15.02
CA VAL A 853 -7.59 -21.62 -15.33
C VAL A 853 -7.72 -22.73 -14.30
N HIS A 854 -8.78 -22.74 -13.50
CA HIS A 854 -8.92 -23.68 -12.39
C HIS A 854 -10.28 -24.36 -12.39
N ASP A 855 -10.36 -25.55 -11.81
CA ASP A 855 -11.62 -26.25 -11.62
C ASP A 855 -12.52 -25.47 -10.64
N ALA A 856 -13.84 -25.48 -10.87
CA ALA A 856 -14.81 -24.78 -10.02
C ALA A 856 -14.86 -25.32 -8.58
N LEU A 857 -14.48 -26.59 -8.35
CA LEU A 857 -14.42 -27.19 -7.03
C LEU A 857 -13.01 -27.19 -6.41
N ALA A 858 -12.07 -26.46 -7.01
CA ALA A 858 -10.72 -26.32 -6.48
C ALA A 858 -10.72 -25.73 -5.06
N HIS A 859 -9.85 -26.24 -4.18
CA HIS A 859 -9.73 -25.78 -2.79
C HIS A 859 -9.51 -24.27 -2.72
N ASP A 860 -10.07 -23.67 -1.67
CA ASP A 860 -9.89 -22.26 -1.36
C ASP A 860 -8.42 -21.81 -1.40
N SER A 861 -7.48 -22.65 -0.98
CA SER A 861 -6.05 -22.31 -1.05
C SER A 861 -5.52 -22.01 -2.47
N ILE A 862 -6.09 -22.63 -3.51
CA ILE A 862 -5.80 -22.31 -4.92
C ILE A 862 -6.42 -20.95 -5.26
N LEU A 863 -7.67 -20.70 -4.84
CA LEU A 863 -8.38 -19.44 -5.06
C LEU A 863 -7.66 -18.26 -4.40
N GLN A 864 -7.23 -18.40 -3.14
CA GLN A 864 -6.44 -17.41 -2.41
C GLN A 864 -5.10 -17.16 -3.10
N GLY A 865 -4.44 -18.21 -3.60
CA GLY A 865 -3.22 -18.09 -4.40
C GLY A 865 -3.44 -17.30 -5.69
N CYS A 866 -4.56 -17.54 -6.39
CA CYS A 866 -4.94 -16.78 -7.58
C CYS A 866 -5.16 -15.31 -7.24
N ALA A 867 -5.98 -15.04 -6.22
CA ALA A 867 -6.31 -13.67 -5.78
C ALA A 867 -5.05 -12.87 -5.40
N LEU A 868 -4.14 -13.47 -4.62
CA LEU A 868 -2.91 -12.81 -4.16
C LEU A 868 -1.83 -12.70 -5.25
N SER A 869 -1.89 -13.53 -6.30
CA SER A 869 -0.98 -13.42 -7.45
C SER A 869 -1.25 -12.18 -8.32
N GLY A 870 -2.49 -11.66 -8.29
CA GLY A 870 -2.97 -10.63 -9.21
C GLY A 870 -3.15 -11.09 -10.66
N ALA A 871 -2.94 -12.38 -10.97
CA ALA A 871 -3.24 -12.96 -12.28
C ALA A 871 -4.76 -12.96 -12.56
N ALA A 872 -5.13 -12.89 -13.84
CA ALA A 872 -6.51 -13.15 -14.22
C ALA A 872 -6.86 -14.60 -13.86
N ARG A 873 -8.12 -14.90 -13.51
CA ARG A 873 -8.55 -16.26 -13.13
C ARG A 873 -9.81 -16.69 -13.85
N ARG A 874 -9.90 -17.92 -14.35
CA ARG A 874 -11.09 -18.47 -15.01
C ARG A 874 -11.44 -19.83 -14.41
N PRO A 875 -12.59 -19.95 -13.74
CA PRO A 875 -13.14 -21.26 -13.41
C PRO A 875 -13.52 -22.00 -14.70
N PHE A 876 -13.46 -23.32 -14.67
CA PHE A 876 -14.24 -24.17 -15.55
C PHE A 876 -15.06 -25.13 -14.69
N ALA A 877 -16.24 -25.49 -15.20
CA ALA A 877 -17.17 -26.43 -14.62
C ALA A 877 -16.44 -27.71 -14.25
N HIS A 878 -16.82 -28.25 -13.10
CA HIS A 878 -16.11 -29.34 -12.47
C HIS A 878 -15.87 -30.52 -13.42
N ASN A 879 -14.60 -30.87 -13.63
CA ASN A 879 -14.17 -31.94 -14.52
C ASN A 879 -14.63 -31.83 -16.00
N ASP A 880 -15.08 -30.65 -16.45
CA ASP A 880 -15.46 -30.42 -17.85
C ASP A 880 -14.25 -30.05 -18.72
N ILE A 881 -13.65 -31.08 -19.33
CA ILE A 881 -12.51 -30.95 -20.24
C ILE A 881 -12.85 -30.13 -21.49
N GLY A 882 -14.10 -30.21 -21.98
CA GLY A 882 -14.54 -29.45 -23.15
C GLY A 882 -14.56 -27.94 -22.87
N GLN A 883 -15.05 -27.57 -21.69
CA GLN A 883 -15.05 -26.18 -21.24
C GLN A 883 -13.63 -25.69 -20.93
N LEU A 884 -12.78 -26.52 -20.30
CA LEU A 884 -11.35 -26.21 -20.13
C LEU A 884 -10.68 -25.93 -21.49
N GLU A 885 -10.88 -26.79 -22.49
CA GLU A 885 -10.35 -26.56 -23.83
C GLU A 885 -10.88 -25.27 -24.46
N HIS A 886 -12.18 -25.00 -24.29
CA HIS A 886 -12.79 -23.77 -24.77
C HIS A 886 -12.11 -22.53 -24.16
N MET A 887 -11.91 -22.52 -22.84
CA MET A 887 -11.22 -21.43 -22.13
C MET A 887 -9.78 -21.26 -22.60
N LEU A 888 -9.04 -22.36 -22.79
CA LEU A 888 -7.68 -22.31 -23.31
C LEU A 888 -7.64 -21.76 -24.74
N ARG A 889 -8.55 -22.18 -25.62
CA ARG A 889 -8.63 -21.71 -27.00
C ARG A 889 -8.87 -20.20 -27.09
N LEU A 890 -9.77 -19.67 -26.26
CA LEU A 890 -10.11 -18.25 -26.23
C LEU A 890 -8.99 -17.38 -25.64
N ASN A 891 -8.30 -17.90 -24.61
CA ASN A 891 -7.45 -17.06 -23.78
C ASN A 891 -5.95 -17.26 -24.00
N ARG A 892 -5.51 -18.39 -24.53
CA ARG A 892 -4.08 -18.73 -24.55
C ARG A 892 -3.19 -17.68 -25.21
N SER A 893 -3.63 -17.08 -26.32
CA SER A 893 -2.88 -16.06 -27.05
C SER A 893 -2.82 -14.70 -26.36
N ARG A 894 -3.67 -14.46 -25.35
CA ARG A 894 -3.87 -13.16 -24.69
C ARG A 894 -2.99 -12.98 -23.45
N PHE A 895 -2.48 -14.08 -22.89
CA PHE A 895 -1.72 -14.08 -21.65
C PHE A 895 -0.30 -14.59 -21.84
N ARG A 896 0.64 -14.00 -21.08
CA ARG A 896 2.06 -14.35 -21.14
C ARG A 896 2.28 -15.80 -20.72
N ARG A 897 1.63 -16.23 -19.64
CA ARG A 897 1.56 -17.62 -19.19
C ARG A 897 0.11 -17.96 -18.87
N VAL A 898 -0.24 -19.23 -19.06
CA VAL A 898 -1.50 -19.80 -18.58
C VAL A 898 -1.15 -20.96 -17.67
N LEU A 899 -1.65 -20.95 -16.43
CA LEU A 899 -1.53 -22.02 -15.46
C LEU A 899 -2.87 -22.73 -15.35
N ILE A 900 -2.90 -24.04 -15.61
CA ILE A 900 -4.02 -24.91 -15.29
C ILE A 900 -3.80 -25.41 -13.85
N ALA A 901 -4.75 -25.18 -12.96
CA ALA A 901 -4.69 -25.61 -11.56
C ALA A 901 -5.87 -26.53 -11.24
N VAL A 902 -5.58 -27.80 -10.89
CA VAL A 902 -6.60 -28.84 -10.61
C VAL A 902 -6.22 -29.63 -9.37
N GLU A 903 -7.20 -30.25 -8.72
CA GLU A 903 -6.96 -31.24 -7.68
C GLU A 903 -6.85 -32.64 -8.28
N GLY A 904 -6.05 -33.51 -7.69
CA GLY A 904 -6.00 -34.92 -8.06
C GLY A 904 -7.28 -35.64 -7.67
N ALA A 905 -7.68 -35.51 -6.40
CA ALA A 905 -8.95 -36.01 -5.88
C ALA A 905 -9.68 -34.88 -5.17
N TYR A 906 -10.94 -34.65 -5.52
CA TYR A 906 -11.71 -33.53 -4.98
C TYR A 906 -12.31 -33.90 -3.62
N SER A 907 -12.06 -33.04 -2.63
CA SER A 907 -12.42 -33.35 -1.22
C SER A 907 -13.92 -33.35 -0.92
N MET A 908 -14.72 -32.82 -1.84
CA MET A 908 -16.16 -32.64 -1.68
C MET A 908 -16.93 -33.82 -2.24
N ASP A 909 -16.60 -34.21 -3.47
CA ASP A 909 -17.34 -35.23 -4.21
C ASP A 909 -16.58 -36.55 -4.35
N GLY A 910 -15.28 -36.55 -4.07
CA GLY A 910 -14.47 -37.77 -4.03
C GLY A 910 -14.24 -38.39 -5.40
N ASP A 911 -14.43 -37.64 -6.47
CA ASP A 911 -14.02 -38.01 -7.81
C ASP A 911 -12.59 -37.50 -8.12
N LEU A 912 -12.08 -37.95 -9.26
CA LEU A 912 -10.72 -37.70 -9.70
C LEU A 912 -10.72 -36.79 -10.94
N VAL A 913 -9.69 -35.98 -11.09
CA VAL A 913 -9.47 -35.25 -12.34
C VAL A 913 -9.13 -36.20 -13.49
N ASP A 914 -9.64 -35.94 -14.70
CA ASP A 914 -9.17 -36.57 -15.94
C ASP A 914 -7.77 -36.03 -16.31
N LEU A 915 -6.76 -36.46 -15.55
CA LEU A 915 -5.40 -35.98 -15.69
C LEU A 915 -4.81 -36.20 -17.10
N PRO A 916 -5.00 -37.36 -17.77
CA PRO A 916 -4.55 -37.55 -19.15
C PRO A 916 -5.08 -36.47 -20.11
N ALA A 917 -6.37 -36.15 -20.04
CA ALA A 917 -6.97 -35.14 -20.90
C ALA A 917 -6.44 -33.74 -20.59
N VAL A 918 -6.28 -33.39 -19.32
CA VAL A 918 -5.69 -32.10 -18.91
C VAL A 918 -4.24 -31.97 -19.39
N ILE A 919 -3.43 -33.03 -19.30
CA ILE A 919 -2.05 -33.06 -19.82
C ILE A 919 -2.04 -32.88 -21.35
N GLU A 920 -2.98 -33.50 -22.05
CA GLU A 920 -3.10 -33.31 -23.50
C GLU A 920 -3.37 -31.86 -23.85
N LEU A 921 -4.33 -31.21 -23.18
CA LEU A 921 -4.64 -29.81 -23.36
C LEU A 921 -3.47 -28.90 -22.98
N LYS A 922 -2.78 -29.17 -21.87
CA LYS A 922 -1.55 -28.49 -21.47
C LYS A 922 -0.54 -28.48 -22.62
N LYS A 923 -0.26 -29.64 -23.20
CA LYS A 923 0.71 -29.79 -24.31
C LYS A 923 0.22 -29.09 -25.57
N ARG A 924 -1.05 -29.28 -25.94
CA ARG A 924 -1.67 -28.70 -27.14
C ARG A 924 -1.64 -27.17 -27.13
N TYR A 925 -1.92 -26.57 -25.98
CA TYR A 925 -2.01 -25.12 -25.83
C TYR A 925 -0.74 -24.49 -25.25
N GLY A 926 0.28 -25.26 -24.89
CA GLY A 926 1.51 -24.74 -24.28
C GLY A 926 1.25 -23.98 -22.97
N ALA A 927 0.46 -24.59 -22.08
CA ALA A 927 0.16 -24.08 -20.74
C ALA A 927 1.07 -24.73 -19.69
N LEU A 928 1.09 -24.16 -18.48
CA LEU A 928 1.63 -24.79 -17.28
C LEU A 928 0.53 -25.61 -16.60
N LEU A 929 0.89 -26.65 -15.86
CA LEU A 929 -0.02 -27.50 -15.10
C LEU A 929 0.50 -27.70 -13.69
N MET A 930 -0.35 -27.38 -12.73
CA MET A 930 -0.18 -27.67 -11.31
C MET A 930 -1.28 -28.61 -10.85
N VAL A 931 -0.89 -29.70 -10.19
CA VAL A 931 -1.82 -30.69 -9.63
C VAL A 931 -1.65 -30.70 -8.11
N ASP A 932 -2.76 -30.45 -7.41
CA ASP A 932 -2.83 -30.59 -5.95
C ASP A 932 -3.22 -32.03 -5.58
N GLU A 933 -2.24 -32.79 -5.09
CA GLU A 933 -2.38 -34.19 -4.72
C GLU A 933 -2.80 -34.40 -3.25
N ALA A 934 -3.31 -33.37 -2.56
CA ALA A 934 -3.57 -33.43 -1.12
C ALA A 934 -4.47 -34.61 -0.70
N HIS A 935 -5.47 -34.98 -1.50
CA HIS A 935 -6.41 -36.08 -1.19
C HIS A 935 -6.17 -37.37 -1.98
N SER A 936 -5.43 -37.31 -3.08
CA SER A 936 -5.13 -38.46 -3.94
C SER A 936 -3.88 -39.22 -3.48
N ILE A 937 -2.89 -38.53 -2.91
CA ILE A 937 -1.71 -39.20 -2.37
C ILE A 937 -2.08 -40.05 -1.16
N GLY A 938 -1.57 -41.29 -1.16
CA GLY A 938 -1.88 -42.34 -0.20
C GLY A 938 -3.23 -43.03 -0.44
N THR A 939 -4.06 -42.56 -1.38
CA THR A 939 -5.43 -43.07 -1.53
C THR A 939 -5.67 -43.80 -2.86
N VAL A 940 -5.08 -43.31 -3.94
CA VAL A 940 -5.21 -43.88 -5.29
C VAL A 940 -3.86 -44.31 -5.87
N GLY A 941 -3.92 -45.16 -6.90
CA GLY A 941 -2.77 -45.89 -7.41
C GLY A 941 -2.60 -47.26 -6.73
N GLU A 942 -1.66 -48.05 -7.23
CA GLU A 942 -1.34 -49.36 -6.64
C GLU A 942 -0.54 -49.20 -5.33
N HIS A 943 0.38 -48.24 -5.30
CA HIS A 943 1.25 -47.97 -4.17
C HIS A 943 0.88 -46.69 -3.42
N GLY A 944 -0.24 -46.05 -3.78
CA GLY A 944 -0.69 -44.82 -3.14
C GLY A 944 0.06 -43.58 -3.60
N ARG A 945 0.64 -43.57 -4.81
CA ARG A 945 1.40 -42.43 -5.33
C ARG A 945 0.51 -41.38 -6.02
N GLY A 946 -0.79 -41.40 -5.78
CA GLY A 946 -1.70 -40.37 -6.25
C GLY A 946 -2.13 -40.55 -7.70
N VAL A 947 -2.76 -39.51 -8.27
CA VAL A 947 -3.40 -39.60 -9.59
C VAL A 947 -2.40 -39.87 -10.71
N GLY A 948 -1.16 -39.41 -10.56
CA GLY A 948 -0.14 -39.69 -11.57
C GLY A 948 0.17 -41.18 -11.73
N GLU A 949 0.17 -41.96 -10.64
CA GLU A 949 0.31 -43.42 -10.70
C GLU A 949 -1.00 -44.07 -11.16
N PHE A 950 -2.15 -43.59 -10.67
CA PHE A 950 -3.46 -44.15 -11.03
C PHE A 950 -3.71 -44.15 -12.54
N PHE A 951 -3.38 -43.05 -13.22
CA PHE A 951 -3.52 -42.93 -14.68
C PHE A 951 -2.28 -43.37 -15.45
N GLY A 952 -1.18 -43.71 -14.77
CA GLY A 952 0.08 -44.12 -15.42
C GLY A 952 0.70 -43.03 -16.29
N VAL A 953 0.62 -41.76 -15.87
CA VAL A 953 1.16 -40.62 -16.64
C VAL A 953 2.63 -40.34 -16.28
N GLU A 954 3.37 -39.79 -17.24
CA GLU A 954 4.75 -39.37 -17.02
C GLU A 954 4.81 -38.15 -16.09
N ARG A 955 5.58 -38.25 -14.99
CA ARG A 955 5.61 -37.20 -13.96
C ARG A 955 6.13 -35.86 -14.44
N SER A 956 6.97 -35.87 -15.48
CA SER A 956 7.49 -34.66 -16.13
C SER A 956 6.47 -33.91 -16.98
N ASP A 957 5.30 -34.50 -17.26
CA ASP A 957 4.24 -33.83 -18.01
C ASP A 957 3.43 -32.84 -17.15
N VAL A 958 3.61 -32.86 -15.83
CA VAL A 958 3.08 -31.87 -14.87
C VAL A 958 4.23 -31.00 -14.39
N ASP A 959 4.06 -29.67 -14.37
CA ASP A 959 5.17 -28.76 -14.02
C ASP A 959 5.40 -28.74 -12.51
N LEU A 960 4.31 -28.74 -11.73
CA LEU A 960 4.35 -28.65 -10.28
C LEU A 960 3.37 -29.63 -9.64
N TRP A 961 3.89 -30.57 -8.87
CA TRP A 961 3.12 -31.44 -8.00
C TRP A 961 3.08 -30.83 -6.61
N MET A 962 1.91 -30.44 -6.16
CA MET A 962 1.71 -29.93 -4.80
C MET A 962 1.03 -31.01 -3.96
N GLY A 963 1.30 -31.03 -2.66
CA GLY A 963 0.43 -31.75 -1.73
C GLY A 963 0.64 -31.34 -0.28
N THR A 964 -0.12 -31.99 0.62
CA THR A 964 -0.05 -31.76 2.07
C THR A 964 0.55 -32.95 2.81
N LEU A 965 1.27 -32.66 3.90
CA LEU A 965 1.81 -33.67 4.81
C LEU A 965 0.81 -34.09 5.89
N SER A 966 -0.32 -33.40 6.03
CA SER A 966 -1.26 -33.61 7.15
C SER A 966 -2.26 -34.75 7.01
N LYS A 967 -2.20 -35.48 5.89
CA LYS A 967 -3.13 -36.56 5.57
C LYS A 967 -2.38 -37.89 5.54
N ALA A 968 -2.07 -38.41 4.35
CA ALA A 968 -1.37 -39.69 4.20
C ALA A 968 -0.02 -39.73 4.92
N PHE A 969 0.72 -38.61 4.97
CA PHE A 969 2.06 -38.54 5.58
C PHE A 969 2.04 -38.27 7.10
N ALA A 970 0.88 -38.28 7.76
CA ALA A 970 0.77 -38.26 9.22
C ALA A 970 1.59 -37.15 9.92
N SER A 971 1.63 -35.95 9.36
CA SER A 971 2.45 -34.84 9.86
C SER A 971 1.71 -33.49 9.73
N CYS A 972 2.43 -32.37 9.61
CA CYS A 972 1.89 -31.07 9.28
C CYS A 972 2.86 -30.38 8.31
N GLY A 973 2.32 -29.75 7.27
CA GLY A 973 3.11 -29.10 6.22
C GLY A 973 2.57 -29.33 4.82
N GLY A 974 3.34 -28.92 3.83
CA GLY A 974 3.12 -29.24 2.43
C GLY A 974 4.42 -29.47 1.68
N TYR A 975 4.31 -29.87 0.43
CA TYR A 975 5.45 -30.10 -0.44
C TYR A 975 5.18 -29.62 -1.87
N LEU A 976 6.28 -29.32 -2.57
CA LEU A 976 6.31 -28.97 -3.99
C LEU A 976 7.33 -29.88 -4.68
N GLY A 977 6.86 -30.78 -5.54
CA GLY A 977 7.66 -31.71 -6.33
C GLY A 977 7.67 -31.33 -7.81
N GLY A 978 8.79 -31.58 -8.49
CA GLY A 978 8.89 -31.40 -9.93
C GLY A 978 10.33 -31.58 -10.42
N SER A 979 10.73 -30.82 -11.44
CA SER A 979 12.11 -30.89 -11.93
C SER A 979 13.11 -30.34 -10.90
N ALA A 980 14.29 -30.97 -10.79
CA ALA A 980 15.35 -30.49 -9.89
C ALA A 980 15.76 -29.03 -10.14
N ARG A 981 15.66 -28.57 -11.40
CA ARG A 981 15.92 -27.18 -11.76
C ARG A 981 14.86 -26.23 -11.19
N MET A 982 13.58 -26.57 -11.32
CA MET A 982 12.48 -25.79 -10.78
C MET A 982 12.55 -25.74 -9.25
N VAL A 983 12.72 -26.90 -8.60
CA VAL A 983 12.77 -26.97 -7.14
C VAL A 983 13.96 -26.18 -6.59
N ARG A 984 15.14 -26.25 -7.24
CA ARG A 984 16.28 -25.41 -6.88
C ARG A 984 15.96 -23.92 -7.00
N TRP A 985 15.24 -23.50 -8.03
CA TRP A 985 14.80 -22.10 -8.17
C TRP A 985 13.85 -21.70 -7.04
N LEU A 986 12.84 -22.53 -6.74
CA LEU A 986 11.88 -22.27 -5.66
C LEU A 986 12.58 -22.17 -4.29
N ARG A 987 13.53 -23.05 -4.00
CA ARG A 987 14.31 -23.04 -2.75
C ARG A 987 15.01 -21.71 -2.46
N HIS A 988 15.31 -20.91 -3.49
CA HIS A 988 16.00 -19.63 -3.35
C HIS A 988 15.10 -18.41 -3.58
N THR A 989 13.87 -18.60 -4.05
CA THR A 989 13.02 -17.48 -4.51
C THR A 989 11.60 -17.51 -3.99
N LEU A 990 11.08 -18.68 -3.59
CA LEU A 990 9.71 -18.86 -3.14
C LEU A 990 9.53 -18.18 -1.77
N PRO A 991 8.67 -17.14 -1.64
CA PRO A 991 8.55 -16.39 -0.40
C PRO A 991 8.16 -17.24 0.81
N GLY A 992 7.21 -18.17 0.63
CA GLY A 992 6.79 -19.10 1.69
C GLY A 992 7.85 -20.13 2.11
N PHE A 993 9.01 -20.14 1.46
CA PHE A 993 10.19 -20.89 1.89
C PHE A 993 11.31 -19.96 2.41
N VAL A 994 11.64 -18.90 1.68
CA VAL A 994 12.75 -17.99 1.99
C VAL A 994 12.49 -17.17 3.25
N TYR A 995 11.25 -16.71 3.43
CA TYR A 995 10.84 -15.81 4.51
C TYR A 995 9.94 -16.49 5.56
N SER A 996 9.77 -17.81 5.46
CA SER A 996 9.02 -18.60 6.44
C SER A 996 9.94 -19.55 7.19
N VAL A 997 9.51 -19.99 8.37
CA VAL A 997 10.24 -21.01 9.15
C VAL A 997 10.16 -22.38 8.46
N GLY A 998 11.09 -23.28 8.80
CA GLY A 998 11.07 -24.67 8.31
C GLY A 998 10.15 -25.60 9.11
N LEU A 999 9.99 -26.85 8.65
CA LEU A 999 9.28 -27.87 9.43
C LEU A 999 10.03 -28.23 10.71
N THR A 1000 9.28 -28.43 11.79
CA THR A 1000 9.85 -28.90 13.06
C THR A 1000 10.43 -30.30 12.91
N PRO A 1001 11.46 -30.68 13.70
CA PRO A 1001 12.03 -32.04 13.66
C PRO A 1001 10.99 -33.14 13.85
N ALA A 1002 10.03 -32.94 14.76
CA ALA A 1002 8.95 -33.89 14.99
C ALA A 1002 8.14 -34.12 13.73
N ASN A 1003 7.69 -33.04 13.07
CA ASN A 1003 6.89 -33.12 11.85
C ASN A 1003 7.70 -33.73 10.69
N ALA A 1004 8.96 -33.33 10.54
CA ALA A 1004 9.82 -33.86 9.50
C ALA A 1004 10.07 -35.36 9.66
N ALA A 1005 10.33 -35.82 10.87
CA ALA A 1005 10.53 -37.24 11.17
C ALA A 1005 9.26 -38.06 11.01
N ALA A 1006 8.11 -37.52 11.46
CA ALA A 1006 6.82 -38.17 11.28
C ALA A 1006 6.50 -38.36 9.78
N ALA A 1007 6.67 -37.30 8.98
CA ALA A 1007 6.47 -37.36 7.53
C ALA A 1007 7.41 -38.34 6.83
N LEU A 1008 8.68 -38.39 7.25
CA LEU A 1008 9.67 -39.30 6.68
C LEU A 1008 9.30 -40.76 6.99
N ALA A 1009 9.02 -41.06 8.25
CA ALA A 1009 8.61 -42.40 8.68
C ALA A 1009 7.31 -42.84 8.02
N ALA A 1010 6.34 -41.93 7.88
CA ALA A 1010 5.11 -42.21 7.16
C ALA A 1010 5.38 -42.51 5.67
N THR A 1011 6.21 -41.72 5.00
CA THR A 1011 6.58 -41.95 3.59
C THR A 1011 7.23 -43.32 3.41
N GLU A 1012 8.16 -43.70 4.28
CA GLU A 1012 8.82 -45.01 4.27
C GLU A 1012 7.82 -46.16 4.53
N LEU A 1013 6.88 -45.99 5.46
CA LEU A 1013 5.84 -46.97 5.76
C LEU A 1013 4.85 -47.16 4.61
N ILE A 1014 4.39 -46.08 3.97
CA ILE A 1014 3.47 -46.17 2.82
C ILE A 1014 4.13 -47.01 1.70
N ALA A 1015 5.40 -46.74 1.42
CA ALA A 1015 6.16 -47.49 0.42
C ALA A 1015 6.35 -48.97 0.80
N ALA A 1016 6.58 -49.25 2.08
CA ALA A 1016 6.78 -50.62 2.58
C ALA A 1016 5.47 -51.42 2.72
N GLU A 1017 4.33 -50.74 2.92
CA GLU A 1017 3.05 -51.36 3.29
C GLU A 1017 1.91 -51.05 2.30
N PRO A 1018 2.05 -51.39 1.00
CA PRO A 1018 1.03 -51.11 -0.02
C PRO A 1018 -0.31 -51.85 0.22
N HIS A 1019 -0.31 -52.85 1.11
CA HIS A 1019 -1.53 -53.53 1.53
C HIS A 1019 -2.52 -52.59 2.24
N ARG A 1020 -2.06 -51.50 2.86
CA ARG A 1020 -2.93 -50.49 3.48
C ARG A 1020 -3.75 -49.73 2.45
N VAL A 1021 -3.13 -49.34 1.33
CA VAL A 1021 -3.81 -48.70 0.19
C VAL A 1021 -4.86 -49.66 -0.39
N ARG A 1022 -4.53 -50.95 -0.54
CA ARG A 1022 -5.49 -51.97 -0.97
C ARG A 1022 -6.66 -52.13 -0.01
N ALA A 1023 -6.40 -52.13 1.30
CA ALA A 1023 -7.44 -52.22 2.34
C ALA A 1023 -8.35 -50.98 2.33
N LEU A 1024 -7.78 -49.78 2.23
CA LEU A 1024 -8.52 -48.52 2.10
C LEU A 1024 -9.46 -48.53 0.90
N ARG A 1025 -8.95 -48.91 -0.28
CA ARG A 1025 -9.75 -48.99 -1.51
C ARG A 1025 -10.88 -50.03 -1.42
N ARG A 1026 -10.61 -51.18 -0.77
CA ARG A 1026 -11.65 -52.17 -0.47
C ARG A 1026 -12.73 -51.60 0.43
N ASN A 1027 -12.35 -50.90 1.49
CA ASN A 1027 -13.27 -50.28 2.44
C ASN A 1027 -14.12 -49.18 1.79
N ALA A 1028 -13.52 -48.33 0.94
CA ALA A 1028 -14.22 -47.32 0.17
C ALA A 1028 -15.28 -47.93 -0.79
N ARG A 1029 -14.90 -48.98 -1.54
CA ARG A 1029 -15.82 -49.70 -2.42
C ARG A 1029 -16.97 -50.37 -1.66
N LEU A 1030 -16.67 -50.94 -0.50
CA LEU A 1030 -17.69 -51.53 0.36
C LEU A 1030 -18.69 -50.47 0.82
N PHE A 1031 -18.21 -49.33 1.32
CA PHE A 1031 -19.08 -48.23 1.77
C PHE A 1031 -19.95 -47.72 0.60
N LEU A 1032 -19.35 -47.42 -0.55
CA LEU A 1032 -20.08 -46.97 -1.75
C LEU A 1032 -21.14 -47.98 -2.21
N GLY A 1033 -20.79 -49.26 -2.26
CA GLY A 1033 -21.72 -50.32 -2.68
C GLY A 1033 -22.90 -50.49 -1.72
N LEU A 1034 -22.65 -50.39 -0.41
CA LEU A 1034 -23.71 -50.45 0.60
C LEU A 1034 -24.58 -49.19 0.57
N ALA A 1035 -23.98 -48.01 0.42
CA ALA A 1035 -24.71 -46.74 0.33
C ALA A 1035 -25.64 -46.70 -0.89
N ALA A 1036 -25.13 -47.14 -2.05
CA ALA A 1036 -25.93 -47.31 -3.27
C ALA A 1036 -27.08 -48.30 -3.07
N SER A 1037 -26.82 -49.44 -2.41
CA SER A 1037 -27.86 -50.44 -2.10
C SER A 1037 -28.93 -49.93 -1.14
N ALA A 1038 -28.58 -48.97 -0.28
CA ALA A 1038 -29.49 -48.30 0.66
C ALA A 1038 -30.21 -47.08 0.05
N GLY A 1039 -29.96 -46.76 -1.23
CA GLY A 1039 -30.57 -45.61 -1.91
C GLY A 1039 -30.02 -44.24 -1.46
N LEU A 1040 -28.82 -44.20 -0.87
CA LEU A 1040 -28.17 -42.96 -0.46
C LEU A 1040 -27.51 -42.26 -1.65
N ALA A 1041 -27.66 -40.94 -1.75
CA ALA A 1041 -27.08 -40.16 -2.83
C ALA A 1041 -25.59 -39.86 -2.57
N THR A 1042 -24.68 -40.56 -3.27
CA THR A 1042 -23.22 -40.43 -3.09
C THR A 1042 -22.49 -39.65 -4.19
N GLY A 1043 -23.23 -38.95 -5.06
CA GLY A 1043 -22.65 -38.10 -6.11
C GLY A 1043 -21.77 -38.88 -7.11
N SER A 1044 -20.73 -38.21 -7.62
CA SER A 1044 -19.74 -38.76 -8.57
C SER A 1044 -18.62 -39.56 -7.91
N SER A 1045 -18.63 -39.72 -6.58
CA SER A 1045 -17.59 -40.41 -5.82
C SER A 1045 -17.25 -41.78 -6.40
N ALA A 1046 -15.98 -41.95 -6.77
CA ALA A 1046 -15.48 -43.20 -7.33
C ALA A 1046 -13.99 -43.35 -7.01
N ASP A 1047 -13.59 -44.58 -6.67
CA ASP A 1047 -12.20 -45.01 -6.45
C ASP A 1047 -11.40 -44.31 -5.32
N THR A 1048 -11.94 -43.26 -4.70
CA THR A 1048 -11.35 -42.56 -3.56
C THR A 1048 -12.01 -42.98 -2.24
N PRO A 1049 -11.36 -42.76 -1.08
CA PRO A 1049 -11.94 -42.98 0.24
C PRO A 1049 -12.80 -41.81 0.72
N ILE A 1050 -13.20 -40.92 -0.17
CA ILE A 1050 -13.98 -39.72 0.14
C ILE A 1050 -15.37 -39.97 -0.43
N VAL A 1051 -16.33 -40.24 0.45
CA VAL A 1051 -17.70 -40.56 0.03
C VAL A 1051 -18.65 -39.52 0.60
N PRO A 1052 -19.28 -38.67 -0.23
CA PRO A 1052 -20.30 -37.77 0.22
C PRO A 1052 -21.63 -38.52 0.41
N CYS A 1053 -22.50 -37.98 1.24
CA CYS A 1053 -23.92 -38.29 1.27
C CYS A 1053 -24.68 -36.96 1.11
N ILE A 1054 -25.23 -36.73 -0.07
CA ILE A 1054 -25.91 -35.49 -0.45
C ILE A 1054 -27.32 -35.51 0.14
N LEU A 1055 -27.61 -34.53 0.99
CA LEU A 1055 -28.87 -34.41 1.73
C LEU A 1055 -29.67 -33.16 1.32
N GLY A 1056 -29.01 -32.25 0.59
CA GLY A 1056 -29.59 -31.06 0.01
C GLY A 1056 -29.74 -29.91 1.00
N ASP A 1057 -30.54 -30.11 2.05
CA ASP A 1057 -30.85 -29.10 3.05
C ASP A 1057 -29.84 -29.06 4.22
N SER A 1058 -29.42 -27.86 4.62
CA SER A 1058 -28.47 -27.63 5.72
C SER A 1058 -29.03 -28.12 7.06
N ALA A 1059 -30.30 -27.87 7.35
CA ALA A 1059 -30.91 -28.26 8.61
C ALA A 1059 -31.06 -29.79 8.71
N ARG A 1060 -31.47 -30.43 7.61
CA ARG A 1060 -31.49 -31.89 7.46
C ARG A 1060 -30.11 -32.48 7.67
N THR A 1061 -29.08 -31.90 7.05
CA THR A 1061 -27.70 -32.37 7.17
C THR A 1061 -27.22 -32.35 8.62
N LEU A 1062 -27.50 -31.27 9.35
CA LEU A 1062 -27.16 -31.15 10.78
C LEU A 1062 -27.94 -32.15 11.64
N ARG A 1063 -29.24 -32.37 11.37
CA ARG A 1063 -30.05 -33.37 12.09
C ARG A 1063 -29.52 -34.78 11.89
N VAL A 1064 -29.23 -35.16 10.64
CA VAL A 1064 -28.65 -36.48 10.33
C VAL A 1064 -27.28 -36.63 11.00
N ALA A 1065 -26.42 -35.61 10.94
CA ALA A 1065 -25.13 -35.62 11.66
C ALA A 1065 -25.30 -35.81 13.17
N GLY A 1066 -26.30 -35.15 13.76
CA GLY A 1066 -26.66 -35.30 15.18
C GLY A 1066 -27.13 -36.71 15.52
N GLY A 1067 -28.01 -37.29 14.71
CA GLY A 1067 -28.49 -38.66 14.89
C GLY A 1067 -27.38 -39.71 14.77
N LEU A 1068 -26.47 -39.53 13.80
CA LEU A 1068 -25.25 -40.35 13.71
C LEU A 1068 -24.43 -40.24 15.00
N PHE A 1069 -24.22 -39.02 15.48
CA PHE A 1069 -23.43 -38.73 16.68
C PHE A 1069 -24.02 -39.41 17.92
N ASP A 1070 -25.33 -39.28 18.16
CA ASP A 1070 -26.00 -39.90 19.30
C ASP A 1070 -25.85 -41.42 19.28
N ARG A 1071 -25.80 -42.00 18.08
CA ARG A 1071 -25.58 -43.43 17.82
C ARG A 1071 -24.11 -43.83 17.75
N GLY A 1072 -23.18 -42.93 18.09
CA GLY A 1072 -21.76 -43.21 18.22
C GLY A 1072 -20.99 -43.24 16.89
N ILE A 1073 -21.45 -42.49 15.88
CA ILE A 1073 -20.80 -42.36 14.56
C ILE A 1073 -20.56 -40.87 14.28
N ILE A 1074 -19.37 -40.51 13.79
CA ILE A 1074 -19.01 -39.14 13.44
C ILE A 1074 -18.74 -39.06 11.94
N ALA A 1075 -19.44 -38.15 11.27
CA ALA A 1075 -19.17 -37.72 9.91
C ALA A 1075 -19.32 -36.19 9.86
N ASP A 1076 -18.49 -35.53 9.05
CA ASP A 1076 -18.43 -34.07 9.05
C ASP A 1076 -19.53 -33.50 8.16
N PRO A 1077 -20.45 -32.67 8.69
CA PRO A 1077 -21.44 -31.97 7.88
C PRO A 1077 -20.79 -30.82 7.12
N ILE A 1078 -21.14 -30.67 5.86
CA ILE A 1078 -20.82 -29.51 5.03
C ILE A 1078 -22.13 -28.87 4.60
N VAL A 1079 -22.32 -27.64 5.07
CA VAL A 1079 -23.55 -26.86 4.96
C VAL A 1079 -23.24 -25.47 4.45
N HIS A 1080 -24.27 -24.73 4.04
CA HIS A 1080 -24.13 -23.35 3.57
C HIS A 1080 -23.43 -22.45 4.62
N PRO A 1081 -22.47 -21.57 4.24
CA PRO A 1081 -22.10 -21.18 2.87
C PRO A 1081 -20.98 -22.00 2.24
N ALA A 1082 -20.47 -23.06 2.90
CA ALA A 1082 -19.36 -23.85 2.36
C ALA A 1082 -19.76 -24.63 1.09
N VAL A 1083 -21.05 -24.88 0.90
CA VAL A 1083 -21.68 -25.40 -0.31
C VAL A 1083 -22.98 -24.65 -0.55
N GLU A 1084 -23.44 -24.60 -1.81
CA GLU A 1084 -24.73 -24.01 -2.16
C GLU A 1084 -25.89 -24.68 -1.40
N ASP A 1085 -26.92 -23.89 -1.11
CA ASP A 1085 -28.13 -24.37 -0.46
C ASP A 1085 -28.88 -25.30 -1.43
N GLY A 1086 -29.21 -26.51 -1.00
CA GLY A 1086 -29.66 -27.59 -1.90
C GLY A 1086 -28.57 -28.60 -2.27
N LEU A 1087 -27.31 -28.35 -1.93
CA LEU A 1087 -26.18 -29.28 -2.11
C LEU A 1087 -25.46 -29.62 -0.78
N SER A 1088 -26.11 -29.41 0.36
CA SER A 1088 -25.57 -29.80 1.67
C SER A 1088 -25.35 -31.31 1.76
N ARG A 1089 -24.27 -31.73 2.43
CA ARG A 1089 -23.84 -33.14 2.44
C ARG A 1089 -23.06 -33.51 3.70
N LEU A 1090 -23.07 -34.79 4.04
CA LEU A 1090 -22.09 -35.37 4.98
C LEU A 1090 -20.90 -35.91 4.20
N ARG A 1091 -19.69 -35.75 4.73
CA ARG A 1091 -18.49 -36.36 4.14
C ARG A 1091 -17.99 -37.49 5.01
N PHE A 1092 -17.81 -38.65 4.39
CA PHE A 1092 -17.22 -39.82 5.01
C PHE A 1092 -15.82 -40.03 4.46
N PHE A 1093 -14.83 -39.90 5.34
CA PHE A 1093 -13.43 -40.24 5.05
C PHE A 1093 -13.14 -41.64 5.59
N LEU A 1094 -13.01 -42.60 4.67
CA LEU A 1094 -12.71 -43.98 5.00
C LEU A 1094 -11.23 -44.14 5.36
N THR A 1095 -10.93 -45.06 6.27
CA THR A 1095 -9.55 -45.48 6.56
C THR A 1095 -9.35 -46.97 6.28
N SER A 1096 -8.11 -47.35 6.02
CA SER A 1096 -7.69 -48.76 5.92
C SER A 1096 -7.96 -49.57 7.19
N GLU A 1097 -8.15 -48.90 8.34
CA GLU A 1097 -8.38 -49.54 9.64
C GLU A 1097 -9.86 -49.84 9.93
N HIS A 1098 -10.81 -49.22 9.21
CA HIS A 1098 -12.23 -49.50 9.39
C HIS A 1098 -12.52 -50.98 9.13
N ARG A 1099 -13.26 -51.63 10.03
CA ARG A 1099 -13.70 -53.01 9.83
C ARG A 1099 -14.95 -53.03 8.95
N GLU A 1100 -15.17 -54.16 8.30
CA GLU A 1100 -16.36 -54.36 7.46
C GLU A 1100 -17.66 -54.16 8.26
N ASP A 1101 -17.73 -54.68 9.49
CA ASP A 1101 -18.90 -54.52 10.36
C ASP A 1101 -19.14 -53.05 10.75
N ASP A 1102 -18.07 -52.28 10.94
CA ASP A 1102 -18.15 -50.86 11.26
C ASP A 1102 -18.75 -50.07 10.09
N ILE A 1103 -18.31 -50.37 8.86
CA ILE A 1103 -18.83 -49.76 7.63
C ILE A 1103 -20.29 -50.14 7.42
N ARG A 1104 -20.65 -51.42 7.60
CA ARG A 1104 -22.04 -51.90 7.49
C ARG A 1104 -22.94 -51.20 8.51
N ARG A 1105 -22.48 -51.09 9.75
CA ARG A 1105 -23.17 -50.37 10.82
C ARG A 1105 -23.35 -48.89 10.47
N ALA A 1106 -22.30 -48.22 10.01
CA ALA A 1106 -22.35 -46.81 9.66
C ALA A 1106 -23.35 -46.52 8.55
N VAL A 1107 -23.34 -47.32 7.48
CA VAL A 1107 -24.28 -47.16 6.36
C VAL A 1107 -25.72 -47.48 6.77
N SER A 1108 -25.94 -48.53 7.57
CA SER A 1108 -27.28 -48.86 8.09
C SER A 1108 -27.86 -47.72 8.92
N VAL A 1109 -27.05 -47.20 9.87
CA VAL A 1109 -27.45 -46.09 10.73
C VAL A 1109 -27.71 -44.83 9.90
N LEU A 1110 -26.83 -44.51 8.95
CA LEU A 1110 -27.02 -43.38 8.04
C LEU A 1110 -28.33 -43.49 7.24
N ALA A 1111 -28.63 -44.66 6.67
CA ALA A 1111 -29.87 -44.88 5.93
C ALA A 1111 -31.12 -44.68 6.80
N GLU A 1112 -31.09 -45.15 8.05
CA GLU A 1112 -32.16 -44.94 9.02
C GLU A 1112 -32.34 -43.45 9.38
N GLU A 1113 -31.25 -42.72 9.67
CA GLU A 1113 -31.31 -41.29 9.99
C GLU A 1113 -31.83 -40.47 8.80
N VAL A 1114 -31.38 -40.77 7.58
CA VAL A 1114 -31.82 -40.10 6.36
C VAL A 1114 -33.30 -40.37 6.07
N ALA A 1115 -33.78 -41.59 6.33
CA ALA A 1115 -35.20 -41.93 6.20
C ALA A 1115 -36.08 -41.27 7.27
N SER A 1116 -35.56 -41.10 8.50
CA SER A 1116 -36.30 -40.50 9.62
C SER A 1116 -36.57 -39.01 9.46
N THR A 1117 -35.80 -38.31 8.62
CA THR A 1117 -35.82 -36.85 8.50
C THR A 1117 -36.79 -36.30 7.44
N GLY A 1118 -37.56 -37.16 6.75
CA GLY A 1118 -38.52 -36.77 5.71
C GLY A 1118 -37.86 -36.31 4.40
N HIS A 1119 -38.59 -36.39 3.28
CA HIS A 1119 -38.08 -36.02 1.96
C HIS A 1119 -37.88 -34.52 1.80
#